data_AF-A0A9D0LMD3-F1
#
_entry.id   AF-A0A9D0LMD3-F1
#
_cell.length_a   1.000
_cell.length_b   1.000
_cell.length_c   1.000
_cell.angle_alpha   90.00
_cell.angle_beta   90.00
_cell.angle_gamma   90.00
#
_symmetry.space_group_name_H-M   'P 1'
#
loop_
_entity.id
_entity.type
_entity.pdbx_description
1 polymer ?
#
loop_
_entity_poly.entity_id
_entity_poly.type
_entity_poly.pdbx_seq_one_letter_code
_entity_poly.pdbx_strand_id
1 'polypeptide(L)'
;MIPKYAVPRLVSACCLLFVLNLSHATVVRMDFAIGNQPDKQIFIEMLDLPFPDGAPQTVANFLRYIEYTDPATSQVIRRYDNTLIHRSVADFVIQGGGFTYIPVPGNENLARDLAPVVIDQTPNGQDKTVPNEFAAVRSNVRGTIAMAKVDGDPDSATSQWFINIGDNTNLDSQNGGFTVFGRVIGMTADNAGTTVADEIAALAAVDIRAVDPAFSALSSLPLFGYNQGDPVPVVDSTNLVRLKRVTVVEPVQPSVLDFGVTLLNSTSPAQTVTVQNLTDSAFTVSALTADLLAAPFSLSSETCSGATLLPLQTCTLFITFTPTEAGVKSASFNITTDSPALPSLPVSVTGTGAPQAPTVSFSPPLGPTLEFGSLGPGQDDRTLELTISNLGIDTLTIDARPFSGTGTDNLALNNPCAALATGESCTLSITFSHLLTAIETAAQLEILTNDPTAPRSVIQIAGFTSSDNDGISDLIEAAVSASGDGNLDGIADVLQDSVASLPDTFGRYITLAADPGMKLAGVQAITSPAPDTTPRLASGSLDFRHGFIAFQLNEVPVGGAATVTLYLPEGETATHYFKFGRLPSDIIVRDPVVGVIARPPHWYDFSFDGRTGAEIQGNRIILHFRDGERGDDDLTANGSITDPGGPALASASGSSGGGGGGCSLSQNAGRGNRLPVDLILLLVGMLVLRLFRQHRPSY
;
A
#
# COMPACT_ATOMS: atom_id res chain seq x y z
N MET A 1 18.17 -23.62 2.05
CA MET A 1 17.23 -23.67 3.20
C MET A 1 17.24 -22.32 3.90
N ILE A 2 16.17 -21.55 3.68
CA ILE A 2 15.41 -20.63 4.56
C ILE A 2 14.46 -19.91 3.58
N PRO A 3 13.13 -19.90 3.81
CA PRO A 3 12.16 -19.58 2.77
C PRO A 3 11.75 -18.09 2.72
N LYS A 4 11.37 -17.70 1.50
CA LYS A 4 10.61 -16.51 1.08
C LYS A 4 9.28 -16.41 1.85
N TYR A 5 8.85 -15.21 2.26
CA TYR A 5 7.47 -14.68 2.22
C TYR A 5 7.41 -13.23 2.74
N ALA A 6 7.11 -12.27 1.86
CA ALA A 6 6.39 -11.03 2.18
C ALA A 6 6.20 -10.22 0.86
N VAL A 7 5.16 -10.56 0.09
CA VAL A 7 4.63 -9.68 -0.96
C VAL A 7 3.56 -8.80 -0.32
N PRO A 8 3.59 -7.46 -0.49
CA PRO A 8 2.64 -6.57 0.16
C PRO A 8 1.30 -6.52 -0.59
N ARG A 9 0.21 -6.51 0.19
CA ARG A 9 -1.15 -6.24 -0.25
C ARG A 9 -1.24 -4.84 -0.88
N LEU A 10 -1.60 -4.77 -2.16
CA LEU A 10 -1.75 -3.52 -2.91
C LEU A 10 -3.12 -3.46 -3.60
N VAL A 11 -4.19 -3.27 -2.81
CA VAL A 11 -5.46 -2.67 -3.27
C VAL A 11 -6.06 -1.88 -2.11
N SER A 12 -5.55 -0.69 -1.85
CA SER A 12 -6.30 0.46 -1.29
C SER A 12 -5.37 1.68 -1.28
N ALA A 13 -5.16 2.26 -2.44
CA ALA A 13 -4.38 3.49 -2.59
C ALA A 13 -5.06 4.38 -3.63
N CYS A 14 -6.21 4.94 -3.26
CA CYS A 14 -6.65 6.23 -3.78
C CYS A 14 -7.47 6.99 -2.73
N CYS A 15 -6.94 7.06 -1.51
CA CYS A 15 -7.13 8.21 -0.63
C CYS A 15 -5.72 8.70 -0.33
N LEU A 16 -5.26 9.70 -1.11
CA LEU A 16 -4.20 10.57 -0.64
C LEU A 16 -4.68 11.14 0.69
N LEU A 17 -4.17 10.62 1.81
CA LEU A 17 -4.14 11.29 3.10
C LEU A 17 -3.23 12.51 2.92
N PHE A 18 -3.80 13.57 2.33
CA PHE A 18 -3.35 14.93 2.60
C PHE A 18 -3.73 15.22 4.06
N VAL A 19 -2.94 14.70 5.00
CA VAL A 19 -2.93 15.23 6.36
C VAL A 19 -2.29 16.60 6.22
N LEU A 20 -3.11 17.63 6.00
CA LEU A 20 -2.76 18.97 6.41
C LEU A 20 -2.44 18.84 7.91
N ASN A 21 -1.15 18.86 8.26
CA ASN A 21 -0.65 18.95 9.62
C ASN A 21 -1.10 20.30 10.22
N LEU A 22 -2.36 20.40 10.60
CA LEU A 22 -2.81 21.29 11.66
C LEU A 22 -2.55 20.50 12.94
N SER A 23 -1.34 20.62 13.49
CA SER A 23 -0.97 19.97 14.76
C SER A 23 -1.72 20.68 15.88
N HIS A 24 -2.90 20.17 16.22
CA HIS A 24 -3.51 20.46 17.51
C HIS A 24 -2.70 19.73 18.59
N ALA A 25 -2.61 20.33 19.78
CA ALA A 25 -1.85 19.74 20.88
C ALA A 25 -2.42 18.36 21.23
N THR A 26 -1.54 17.37 21.40
CA THR A 26 -1.95 16.01 21.78
C THR A 26 -2.66 16.06 23.14
N VAL A 27 -3.87 15.50 23.26
CA VAL A 27 -4.58 15.40 24.54
C VAL A 27 -4.64 13.95 25.02
N VAL A 28 -4.37 13.74 26.30
CA VAL A 28 -4.49 12.42 26.94
C VAL A 28 -5.57 12.45 28.01
N ARG A 29 -6.36 11.37 28.09
CA ARG A 29 -7.32 11.12 29.15
C ARG A 29 -6.77 10.05 30.08
N MET A 30 -6.70 10.36 31.37
CA MET A 30 -6.36 9.45 32.46
C MET A 30 -7.64 9.01 33.17
N ASP A 31 -7.93 7.70 33.13
CA ASP A 31 -9.08 7.10 33.80
C ASP A 31 -8.65 6.57 35.20
N PHE A 32 -9.15 7.18 36.27
CA PHE A 32 -8.83 6.84 37.66
C PHE A 32 -9.96 6.07 38.35
N ALA A 33 -9.61 4.97 39.03
CA ALA A 33 -10.43 4.39 40.10
C ALA A 33 -9.97 4.94 41.45
N ILE A 34 -10.88 5.55 42.21
CA ILE A 34 -10.63 6.07 43.55
C ILE A 34 -11.38 5.17 44.54
N GLY A 35 -10.72 4.09 44.97
CA GLY A 35 -11.37 3.02 45.71
C GLY A 35 -12.61 2.48 44.99
N ASN A 36 -13.76 2.45 45.68
CA ASN A 36 -15.03 1.98 45.14
C ASN A 36 -15.90 3.07 44.48
N GLN A 37 -15.36 4.27 44.23
CA GLN A 37 -16.09 5.33 43.53
C GLN A 37 -16.23 5.01 42.03
N PRO A 38 -17.24 5.58 41.34
CA PRO A 38 -17.27 5.59 39.88
C PRO A 38 -15.96 6.15 39.30
N ASP A 39 -15.50 5.59 38.18
CA ASP A 39 -14.27 6.03 37.52
C ASP A 39 -14.33 7.55 37.22
N LYS A 40 -13.23 8.24 37.46
CA LYS A 40 -13.08 9.69 37.23
C LYS A 40 -11.97 9.96 36.22
N GLN A 41 -12.06 11.10 35.54
CA GLN A 41 -11.20 11.39 34.40
C GLN A 41 -10.42 12.69 34.61
N ILE A 42 -9.13 12.67 34.27
CA ILE A 42 -8.30 13.86 34.14
C ILE A 42 -7.86 13.95 32.68
N PHE A 43 -8.08 15.09 32.05
CA PHE A 43 -7.62 15.37 30.69
C PHE A 43 -6.39 16.25 30.75
N ILE A 44 -5.37 15.94 29.96
CA ILE A 44 -4.12 16.68 29.95
C ILE A 44 -3.76 17.04 28.52
N GLU A 45 -3.60 18.33 28.26
CA GLU A 45 -2.97 18.85 27.04
C GLU A 45 -1.46 18.65 27.14
N MET A 46 -0.87 17.95 26.18
CA MET A 46 0.58 17.74 26.10
C MET A 46 1.25 18.96 25.45
N LEU A 47 2.40 19.37 25.98
CA LEU A 47 3.20 20.47 25.41
C LEU A 47 4.20 19.90 24.40
N ASP A 48 3.70 19.45 23.26
CA ASP A 48 4.44 18.76 22.18
C ASP A 48 5.10 19.69 21.15
N LEU A 49 4.95 21.01 21.31
CA LEU A 49 5.64 22.02 20.51
C LEU A 49 7.18 21.91 20.59
N PRO A 50 7.93 22.43 19.61
CA PRO A 50 9.39 22.50 19.69
C PRO A 50 9.87 23.20 20.97
N PHE A 51 11.00 22.74 21.51
CA PHE A 51 11.68 23.40 22.61
C PHE A 51 12.07 24.85 22.21
N PRO A 52 11.91 25.86 23.09
CA PRO A 52 11.56 25.78 24.51
C PRO A 52 10.06 25.80 24.83
N ASP A 53 9.20 26.13 23.85
CA ASP A 53 7.77 26.33 24.05
C ASP A 53 7.06 25.03 24.46
N GLY A 54 7.53 23.88 23.99
CA GLY A 54 7.16 22.56 24.48
C GLY A 54 8.33 21.74 25.03
N ALA A 55 8.04 20.47 25.34
CA ALA A 55 8.97 19.45 25.84
C ALA A 55 8.83 18.16 25.01
N PRO A 56 9.19 18.19 23.71
CA PRO A 56 8.79 17.16 22.76
C PRO A 56 9.40 15.78 23.07
N GLN A 57 10.64 15.72 23.61
CA GLN A 57 11.23 14.42 23.97
C GLN A 57 10.56 13.85 25.22
N THR A 58 10.19 14.71 26.16
CA THR A 58 9.49 14.33 27.39
C THR A 58 8.08 13.84 27.11
N VAL A 59 7.35 14.54 26.23
CA VAL A 59 6.04 14.10 25.74
C VAL A 59 6.17 12.76 25.01
N ALA A 60 7.11 12.63 24.07
CA ALA A 60 7.32 11.37 23.36
C ALA A 60 7.65 10.20 24.32
N ASN A 61 8.45 10.47 25.34
CA ASN A 61 8.74 9.50 26.39
C ASN A 61 7.46 9.11 27.17
N PHE A 62 6.65 10.07 27.58
CA PHE A 62 5.40 9.81 28.29
C PHE A 62 4.41 9.00 27.43
N LEU A 63 4.20 9.37 26.17
CA LEU A 63 3.33 8.66 25.23
C LEU A 63 3.77 7.20 25.02
N ARG A 64 5.08 6.93 25.00
CA ARG A 64 5.64 5.57 24.91
C ARG A 64 5.33 4.69 26.13
N TYR A 65 5.01 5.28 27.29
CA TYR A 65 4.52 4.52 28.45
C TYR A 65 3.00 4.31 28.41
N ILE A 66 2.26 5.15 27.68
CA ILE A 66 0.83 4.94 27.42
C ILE A 66 0.65 3.72 26.53
N GLU A 67 1.28 3.73 25.35
CA GLU A 67 1.16 2.65 24.37
C GLU A 67 2.44 2.54 23.53
N TYR A 68 2.96 1.32 23.39
CA TYR A 68 4.11 1.01 22.55
C TYR A 68 3.85 -0.29 21.78
N THR A 69 3.96 -0.26 20.46
CA THR A 69 3.90 -1.48 19.63
C THR A 69 5.31 -2.00 19.39
N ASP A 70 5.57 -3.24 19.81
CA ASP A 70 6.83 -3.91 19.54
C ASP A 70 6.94 -4.23 18.03
N PRO A 71 7.91 -3.65 17.30
CA PRO A 71 8.04 -3.88 15.86
C PRO A 71 8.38 -5.34 15.50
N ALA A 72 8.94 -6.12 16.44
CA ALA A 72 9.28 -7.52 16.20
C ALA A 72 8.09 -8.47 16.37
N THR A 73 7.19 -8.18 17.31
CA THR A 73 6.08 -9.08 17.68
C THR A 73 4.70 -8.52 17.34
N SER A 74 4.61 -7.24 16.94
CA SER A 74 3.37 -6.48 16.78
C SER A 74 2.49 -6.43 18.05
N GLN A 75 3.06 -6.76 19.22
CA GLN A 75 2.34 -6.69 20.48
C GLN A 75 2.23 -5.24 20.97
N VAL A 76 1.05 -4.88 21.46
CA VAL A 76 0.78 -3.57 22.07
C VAL A 76 1.01 -3.66 23.57
N ILE A 77 1.96 -2.87 24.07
CA ILE A 77 2.37 -2.80 25.48
C ILE A 77 1.87 -1.49 26.07
N ARG A 78 1.10 -1.57 27.16
CA ARG A 78 0.56 -0.39 27.90
C ARG A 78 1.09 -0.42 29.32
N ARG A 79 1.94 0.55 29.67
CA ARG A 79 2.74 0.52 30.90
C ARG A 79 2.18 1.37 32.03
N TYR A 80 1.37 2.38 31.72
CA TYR A 80 0.62 3.13 32.73
C TYR A 80 -0.69 2.45 33.16
N ASP A 81 -1.16 1.45 32.40
CA ASP A 81 -2.36 0.70 32.75
C ASP A 81 -2.19 0.05 34.13
N ASN A 82 -3.17 0.31 35.00
CA ASN A 82 -3.23 -0.18 36.37
C ASN A 82 -2.08 0.26 37.31
N THR A 83 -1.47 1.42 37.04
CA THR A 83 -0.49 2.04 37.95
C THR A 83 -1.15 2.76 39.12
N LEU A 84 -0.37 3.10 40.14
CA LEU A 84 -0.85 3.75 41.36
C LEU A 84 -0.40 5.21 41.45
N ILE A 85 -1.26 6.04 42.05
CA ILE A 85 -0.78 7.25 42.71
C ILE A 85 -0.13 6.80 44.02
N HIS A 86 1.19 6.84 44.04
CA HIS A 86 2.00 6.22 45.11
C HIS A 86 2.50 7.24 46.14
N ARG A 87 2.38 8.53 45.83
CA ARG A 87 2.71 9.64 46.73
C ARG A 87 1.74 10.79 46.52
N SER A 88 1.20 11.31 47.62
CA SER A 88 0.36 12.51 47.65
C SER A 88 0.82 13.41 48.78
N VAL A 89 1.10 14.67 48.48
CA VAL A 89 1.42 15.70 49.48
C VAL A 89 0.49 16.87 49.26
N ALA A 90 -0.32 17.16 50.27
CA ALA A 90 -1.28 18.25 50.25
C ALA A 90 -0.61 19.57 49.88
N ASP A 91 -1.30 20.37 49.06
CA ASP A 91 -0.84 21.66 48.53
C ASP A 91 0.48 21.63 47.74
N PHE A 92 1.00 20.44 47.44
CA PHE A 92 2.24 20.25 46.71
C PHE A 92 1.98 19.47 45.42
N VAL A 93 1.98 18.13 45.48
CA VAL A 93 1.87 17.28 44.28
C VAL A 93 1.19 15.94 44.57
N ILE A 94 0.55 15.37 43.55
CA ILE A 94 0.25 13.94 43.48
C ILE A 94 1.17 13.29 42.44
N GLN A 95 1.71 12.11 42.74
CA GLN A 95 2.76 11.47 41.94
C GLN A 95 2.39 10.02 41.58
N GLY A 96 2.56 9.68 40.30
CA GLY A 96 2.18 8.41 39.69
C GLY A 96 3.26 7.84 38.75
N GLY A 97 2.93 6.73 38.09
CA GLY A 97 3.79 6.11 37.06
C GLY A 97 4.98 5.30 37.58
N GLY A 98 5.12 5.15 38.90
CA GLY A 98 6.26 4.47 39.54
C GLY A 98 6.00 3.06 40.08
N PHE A 99 4.73 2.65 40.20
CA PHE A 99 4.35 1.36 40.78
C PHE A 99 3.04 0.86 40.15
N THR A 100 2.95 -0.45 39.92
CA THR A 100 1.77 -1.13 39.38
C THR A 100 1.16 -2.04 40.43
N TYR A 101 -0.16 -2.16 40.43
CA TYR A 101 -0.88 -3.10 41.27
C TYR A 101 -1.17 -4.40 40.52
N ILE A 102 -0.72 -5.54 41.03
CA ILE A 102 -0.96 -6.87 40.43
C ILE A 102 -1.85 -7.69 41.38
N PRO A 103 -3.16 -7.89 41.10
CA PRO A 103 -4.00 -8.69 41.98
C PRO A 103 -3.65 -10.19 41.87
N VAL A 104 -3.34 -10.84 43.00
CA VAL A 104 -3.13 -12.31 43.06
C VAL A 104 -4.37 -13.01 43.64
N PRO A 105 -5.04 -13.89 42.88
CA PRO A 105 -6.20 -14.64 43.38
C PRO A 105 -5.83 -15.54 44.57
N GLY A 106 -6.56 -15.42 45.69
CA GLY A 106 -6.40 -16.28 46.87
C GLY A 106 -5.32 -15.86 47.87
N ASN A 107 -4.64 -14.73 47.64
CA ASN A 107 -3.75 -14.09 48.60
C ASN A 107 -4.15 -12.63 48.77
N GLU A 108 -4.88 -12.34 49.84
CA GLU A 108 -5.39 -11.00 50.16
C GLU A 108 -4.36 -10.13 50.89
N ASN A 109 -3.16 -10.69 51.17
CA ASN A 109 -2.04 -9.91 51.70
C ASN A 109 -1.32 -9.19 50.57
N LEU A 110 -1.74 -7.96 50.29
CA LEU A 110 -1.12 -7.06 49.29
C LEU A 110 0.36 -6.77 49.49
N ALA A 111 0.92 -7.15 50.64
CA ALA A 111 2.32 -7.01 51.01
C ALA A 111 3.33 -7.60 49.98
N ARG A 112 2.92 -8.60 49.18
CA ARG A 112 3.79 -9.21 48.14
C ARG A 112 3.54 -8.73 46.71
N ASP A 113 2.54 -7.90 46.47
CA ASP A 113 1.89 -7.76 45.16
C ASP A 113 2.00 -6.34 44.55
N LEU A 114 2.77 -5.45 45.18
CA LEU A 114 3.24 -4.19 44.60
C LEU A 114 4.68 -4.36 44.13
N ALA A 115 4.89 -4.33 42.81
CA ALA A 115 6.23 -4.42 42.24
C ALA A 115 6.85 -3.00 42.15
N PRO A 116 8.06 -2.75 42.72
CA PRO A 116 8.86 -1.59 42.32
C PRO A 116 9.13 -1.68 40.81
N VAL A 117 8.98 -0.59 40.08
CA VAL A 117 8.89 -0.62 38.62
C VAL A 117 10.07 -1.36 37.95
N VAL A 118 9.75 -2.53 37.42
CA VAL A 118 9.92 -2.89 36.01
C VAL A 118 8.51 -2.88 35.41
N ILE A 119 8.08 -1.75 34.84
CA ILE A 119 6.90 -1.74 33.95
C ILE A 119 7.38 -2.31 32.62
N ASP A 120 7.18 -3.63 32.49
CA ASP A 120 7.63 -4.56 31.45
C ASP A 120 8.52 -3.96 30.37
N GLN A 121 9.79 -4.37 30.43
CA GLN A 121 10.86 -3.95 29.55
C GLN A 121 10.43 -4.06 28.09
N THR A 122 10.86 -3.12 27.24
CA THR A 122 11.02 -3.46 25.83
C THR A 122 11.90 -4.72 25.76
N PRO A 123 11.77 -5.59 24.74
CA PRO A 123 12.61 -6.80 24.61
C PRO A 123 14.14 -6.56 24.71
N ASN A 124 14.57 -5.29 24.64
CA ASN A 124 15.96 -4.84 24.65
C ASN A 124 16.43 -4.27 26.00
N GLY A 125 15.62 -4.28 27.07
CA GLY A 125 16.08 -4.08 28.45
C GLY A 125 16.64 -2.69 28.81
N GLN A 126 16.40 -1.64 28.02
CA GLN A 126 16.81 -0.27 28.37
C GLN A 126 15.70 0.74 28.07
N ASP A 127 14.92 1.11 29.09
CA ASP A 127 14.30 2.43 29.07
C ASP A 127 15.39 3.45 29.31
N LYS A 128 15.77 4.18 28.26
CA LYS A 128 16.68 5.31 28.38
C LYS A 128 16.00 6.41 29.19
N THR A 129 16.76 7.06 30.06
CA THR A 129 16.31 8.29 30.70
C THR A 129 16.07 9.37 29.62
N VAL A 130 15.14 10.28 29.89
CA VAL A 130 14.87 11.40 29.00
C VAL A 130 15.69 12.63 29.44
N PRO A 131 16.35 13.35 28.50
CA PRO A 131 17.02 14.61 28.82
C PRO A 131 16.06 15.61 29.46
N ASN A 132 16.55 16.40 30.40
CA ASN A 132 15.77 17.42 31.07
C ASN A 132 15.48 18.58 30.10
N GLU A 133 14.23 18.70 29.67
CA GLU A 133 13.76 19.79 28.82
C GLU A 133 13.09 20.88 29.65
N PHE A 134 13.62 21.23 30.82
CA PHE A 134 13.06 22.35 31.59
C PHE A 134 13.31 23.69 30.87
N ALA A 135 12.31 24.57 30.86
CA ALA A 135 12.43 25.93 30.37
C ALA A 135 11.57 26.87 31.23
N ALA A 136 12.06 28.09 31.49
CA ALA A 136 11.38 29.06 32.36
C ALA A 136 9.97 29.46 31.87
N VAL A 137 9.68 29.30 30.58
CA VAL A 137 8.34 29.51 29.98
C VAL A 137 7.32 28.45 30.43
N ARG A 138 7.77 27.33 31.00
CA ARG A 138 6.96 26.21 31.51
C ARG A 138 7.27 25.97 32.99
N SER A 139 6.83 26.91 33.83
CA SER A 139 6.99 26.86 35.29
C SER A 139 6.10 25.79 35.94
N ASN A 140 6.57 25.21 37.06
CA ASN A 140 5.83 24.24 37.88
C ASN A 140 4.75 24.92 38.72
N VAL A 141 3.67 25.34 38.06
CA VAL A 141 2.49 25.95 38.70
C VAL A 141 1.32 24.97 38.80
N ARG A 142 0.30 25.31 39.60
CA ARG A 142 -0.92 24.51 39.75
C ARG A 142 -1.50 24.11 38.40
N GLY A 143 -1.92 22.85 38.28
CA GLY A 143 -2.52 22.32 37.04
C GLY A 143 -1.51 21.92 35.97
N THR A 144 -0.21 21.93 36.24
CA THR A 144 0.80 21.38 35.34
C THR A 144 1.19 19.95 35.71
N ILE A 145 1.60 19.15 34.73
CA ILE A 145 2.23 17.84 34.95
C ILE A 145 3.71 17.89 34.58
N ALA A 146 4.57 17.32 35.43
CA ALA A 146 6.02 17.32 35.26
C ALA A 146 6.64 15.96 35.56
N MET A 147 7.81 15.69 34.98
CA MET A 147 8.54 14.44 35.19
C MET A 147 9.25 14.42 36.54
N ALA A 148 9.07 13.35 37.31
CA ALA A 148 9.84 13.10 38.53
C ALA A 148 11.24 12.58 38.19
N LYS A 149 12.22 12.92 39.04
CA LYS A 149 13.65 12.72 38.78
C LYS A 149 14.36 12.30 40.06
N VAL A 150 15.51 11.65 39.91
CA VAL A 150 16.44 11.36 41.01
C VAL A 150 17.13 12.65 41.44
N ASP A 151 17.27 12.84 42.76
CA ASP A 151 17.92 14.03 43.31
C ASP A 151 19.40 14.11 42.89
N GLY A 152 19.85 15.31 42.51
CA GLY A 152 21.20 15.56 41.98
C GLY A 152 21.47 15.11 40.54
N ASP A 153 20.51 14.44 39.88
CA ASP A 153 20.62 14.03 38.48
C ASP A 153 19.45 14.61 37.64
N PRO A 154 19.67 15.73 36.93
CA PRO A 154 18.64 16.38 36.13
C PRO A 154 18.08 15.50 35.01
N ASP A 155 18.87 14.59 34.43
CA ASP A 155 18.54 13.80 33.22
C ASP A 155 18.15 12.36 33.56
N SER A 156 17.63 12.13 34.78
CA SER A 156 17.29 10.81 35.32
C SER A 156 15.82 10.39 35.14
N ALA A 157 15.00 11.25 34.54
CA ALA A 157 13.57 11.02 34.38
C ALA A 157 13.29 9.78 33.49
N THR A 158 12.31 8.96 33.88
CA THR A 158 11.86 7.78 33.12
C THR A 158 10.34 7.74 33.01
N SER A 159 9.62 7.11 33.94
CA SER A 159 8.17 6.88 33.89
C SER A 159 7.38 7.65 34.94
N GLN A 160 8.05 8.14 35.98
CA GLN A 160 7.37 8.80 37.08
C GLN A 160 7.05 10.25 36.73
N TRP A 161 5.85 10.68 37.08
CA TRP A 161 5.34 12.02 36.83
C TRP A 161 4.56 12.48 38.04
N PHE A 162 4.38 13.79 38.17
CA PHE A 162 3.55 14.38 39.19
C PHE A 162 2.70 15.53 38.63
N ILE A 163 1.50 15.69 39.18
CA ILE A 163 0.63 16.83 38.92
C ILE A 163 0.80 17.83 40.07
N ASN A 164 1.07 19.09 39.72
CA ASN A 164 1.18 20.19 40.66
C ASN A 164 -0.21 20.58 41.17
N ILE A 165 -0.44 20.36 42.47
CA ILE A 165 -1.67 20.76 43.18
C ILE A 165 -1.57 22.23 43.62
N GLY A 166 -0.37 22.70 43.97
CA GLY A 166 -0.07 24.10 44.26
C GLY A 166 0.96 24.70 43.30
N ASP A 167 1.29 25.97 43.49
CA ASP A 167 2.37 26.64 42.77
C ASP A 167 3.73 26.28 43.38
N ASN A 168 4.49 25.44 42.67
CA ASN A 168 5.74 24.83 43.13
C ASN A 168 6.96 25.42 42.40
N THR A 169 7.01 26.74 42.28
CA THR A 169 8.06 27.47 41.53
C THR A 169 9.48 27.21 42.05
N ASN A 170 9.65 26.71 43.28
CA ASN A 170 10.95 26.24 43.77
C ASN A 170 11.53 25.09 42.91
N LEU A 171 10.66 24.26 42.31
CA LEU A 171 11.04 23.17 41.41
C LEU A 171 11.60 23.67 40.07
N ASP A 172 11.45 24.95 39.74
CA ASP A 172 12.01 25.53 38.51
C ASP A 172 13.52 25.75 38.59
N SER A 173 14.08 25.76 39.81
CA SER A 173 15.52 25.95 40.05
C SER A 173 16.19 24.73 40.67
N GLN A 174 15.43 23.86 41.32
CA GLN A 174 15.94 22.65 41.95
C GLN A 174 16.31 21.61 40.89
N ASN A 175 17.48 20.96 41.07
CA ASN A 175 17.93 19.83 40.25
C ASN A 175 17.86 20.13 38.72
N GLY A 176 18.23 21.33 38.31
CA GLY A 176 18.17 21.79 36.91
C GLY A 176 16.76 22.13 36.39
N GLY A 177 15.76 22.20 37.27
CA GLY A 177 14.36 22.44 36.94
C GLY A 177 13.61 21.15 36.60
N PHE A 178 12.37 20.99 37.07
CA PHE A 178 11.53 19.83 36.73
C PHE A 178 10.75 20.11 35.45
N THR A 179 10.91 19.24 34.44
CA THR A 179 10.32 19.44 33.12
C THR A 179 8.80 19.28 33.16
N VAL A 180 8.09 20.41 33.08
CA VAL A 180 6.65 20.46 32.81
C VAL A 180 6.40 20.11 31.35
N PHE A 181 5.61 19.06 31.10
CA PHE A 181 5.36 18.54 29.75
C PHE A 181 3.86 18.51 29.38
N GLY A 182 2.99 18.97 30.27
CA GLY A 182 1.55 19.05 30.01
C GLY A 182 0.81 19.95 31.00
N ARG A 183 -0.45 20.22 30.69
CA ARG A 183 -1.39 21.00 31.49
C ARG A 183 -2.70 20.24 31.68
N VAL A 184 -3.21 20.20 32.89
CA VAL A 184 -4.48 19.56 33.24
C VAL A 184 -5.62 20.48 32.82
N ILE A 185 -6.40 20.02 31.85
CA ILE A 185 -7.48 20.81 31.26
C ILE A 185 -8.55 21.08 32.31
N GLY A 186 -8.92 22.36 32.44
CA GLY A 186 -9.92 22.80 33.40
C GLY A 186 -9.44 22.84 34.85
N MET A 187 -8.14 22.70 35.13
CA MET A 187 -7.57 22.92 36.47
C MET A 187 -6.92 24.30 36.53
N THR A 188 -7.57 25.21 37.25
CA THR A 188 -7.15 26.62 37.36
C THR A 188 -6.97 27.02 38.83
N ALA A 189 -6.51 28.25 39.07
CA ALA A 189 -6.50 28.83 40.41
C ALA A 189 -7.93 29.07 40.94
N ASP A 190 -8.88 29.42 40.07
CA ASP A 190 -10.24 29.84 40.46
C ASP A 190 -11.12 28.68 40.93
N ASN A 191 -10.79 27.44 40.55
CA ASN A 191 -11.51 26.23 40.95
C ASN A 191 -10.66 25.30 41.84
N ALA A 192 -9.78 25.89 42.64
CA ALA A 192 -8.99 25.15 43.62
C ALA A 192 -9.86 24.35 44.59
N GLY A 193 -9.56 23.05 44.73
CA GLY A 193 -10.28 22.15 45.63
C GLY A 193 -11.48 21.44 45.01
N THR A 194 -11.78 21.65 43.73
CA THR A 194 -12.96 21.05 43.07
C THR A 194 -12.63 20.08 41.94
N THR A 195 -11.35 19.90 41.60
CA THR A 195 -10.94 19.00 40.51
C THR A 195 -10.72 17.57 40.99
N VAL A 196 -10.66 16.60 40.07
CA VAL A 196 -10.33 15.21 40.41
C VAL A 196 -8.94 15.08 41.02
N ALA A 197 -7.97 15.89 40.56
CA ALA A 197 -6.63 15.93 41.14
C ALA A 197 -6.66 16.43 42.60
N ASP A 198 -7.48 17.43 42.90
CA ASP A 198 -7.67 17.92 44.28
C ASP A 198 -8.34 16.88 45.17
N GLU A 199 -9.31 16.15 44.65
CA GLU A 199 -9.98 15.07 45.38
C GLU A 199 -8.99 13.97 45.77
N ILE A 200 -8.10 13.58 44.85
CA ILE A 200 -7.02 12.62 45.14
C ILE A 200 -6.05 13.21 46.18
N ALA A 201 -5.70 14.48 46.05
CA ALA A 201 -4.80 15.17 46.99
C ALA A 201 -5.40 15.33 48.40
N ALA A 202 -6.72 15.40 48.50
CA ALA A 202 -7.45 15.53 49.77
C ALA A 202 -7.59 14.20 50.54
N LEU A 203 -7.29 13.06 49.92
CA LEU A 203 -7.27 11.77 50.61
C LEU A 203 -6.19 11.73 51.69
N ALA A 204 -6.41 10.94 52.75
CA ALA A 204 -5.38 10.74 53.75
C ALA A 204 -4.16 10.04 53.14
N ALA A 205 -3.00 10.72 53.19
CA ALA A 205 -1.73 10.14 52.85
C ALA A 205 -1.23 9.28 54.02
N VAL A 206 -1.15 7.97 53.79
CA VAL A 206 -0.79 6.97 54.81
C VAL A 206 0.63 6.48 54.57
N ASP A 207 1.42 6.41 55.64
CA ASP A 207 2.73 5.78 55.63
C ASP A 207 2.58 4.27 55.83
N ILE A 208 2.66 3.51 54.73
CA ILE A 208 2.47 2.06 54.76
C ILE A 208 3.77 1.27 55.01
N ARG A 209 4.90 1.94 55.25
CA ARG A 209 6.17 1.29 55.64
C ARG A 209 6.05 0.53 56.97
N ALA A 210 5.10 0.94 57.82
CA ALA A 210 4.80 0.29 59.09
C ALA A 210 4.02 -1.03 58.92
N VAL A 211 3.38 -1.25 57.76
CA VAL A 211 2.67 -2.49 57.42
C VAL A 211 3.62 -3.52 56.82
N ASP A 212 4.50 -3.08 55.92
CA ASP A 212 5.60 -3.91 55.42
C ASP A 212 6.84 -3.03 55.14
N PRO A 213 7.98 -3.30 55.82
CA PRO A 213 9.24 -2.62 55.59
C PRO A 213 9.78 -2.75 54.15
N ALA A 214 9.28 -3.70 53.35
CA ALA A 214 9.60 -3.84 51.93
C ALA A 214 9.14 -2.64 51.07
N PHE A 215 8.21 -1.82 51.57
CA PHE A 215 7.67 -0.65 50.87
C PHE A 215 8.44 0.65 51.13
N SER A 216 9.77 0.63 50.99
CA SER A 216 10.65 1.76 51.32
C SER A 216 10.30 3.09 50.61
N ALA A 217 9.59 3.04 49.47
CA ALA A 217 9.18 4.20 48.68
C ALA A 217 7.75 4.73 48.93
N LEU A 218 6.91 4.03 49.72
CA LEU A 218 5.46 4.34 49.88
C LEU A 218 5.14 4.99 51.23
N SER A 219 5.79 6.13 51.51
CA SER A 219 5.66 6.85 52.79
C SER A 219 4.48 7.82 52.86
N SER A 220 3.73 7.98 51.77
CA SER A 220 2.68 9.00 51.65
C SER A 220 1.60 8.58 50.63
N LEU A 221 1.13 7.34 50.75
CA LEU A 221 0.18 6.73 49.82
C LEU A 221 -1.24 7.27 50.06
N PRO A 222 -1.90 7.93 49.10
CA PRO A 222 -3.29 8.36 49.28
C PRO A 222 -4.24 7.16 49.28
N LEU A 223 -5.06 7.01 50.32
CA LEU A 223 -6.05 5.94 50.43
C LEU A 223 -7.47 6.48 50.59
N PHE A 224 -8.41 5.90 49.83
CA PHE A 224 -9.83 6.19 49.94
C PHE A 224 -10.42 5.55 51.21
N GLY A 225 -11.22 6.32 51.96
CA GLY A 225 -11.92 5.82 53.14
C GLY A 225 -11.08 5.79 54.43
N TYR A 226 -9.92 6.45 54.47
CA TYR A 226 -9.05 6.55 55.65
C TYR A 226 -8.81 7.98 56.08
N ASN A 227 -8.53 8.18 57.37
CA ASN A 227 -8.12 9.45 57.96
C ASN A 227 -6.67 9.37 58.47
N GLN A 228 -6.02 10.53 58.62
CA GLN A 228 -4.70 10.57 59.27
C GLN A 228 -4.81 10.09 60.72
N GLY A 229 -3.97 9.12 61.08
CA GLY A 229 -3.90 8.55 62.43
C GLY A 229 -4.73 7.28 62.64
N ASP A 230 -5.50 6.84 61.64
CA ASP A 230 -6.14 5.52 61.67
C ASP A 230 -5.07 4.41 61.74
N PRO A 231 -5.30 3.28 62.46
CA PRO A 231 -4.41 2.12 62.42
C PRO A 231 -4.20 1.67 60.99
N VAL A 232 -2.95 1.38 60.59
CA VAL A 232 -2.64 1.20 59.17
C VAL A 232 -3.45 0.03 58.59
N PRO A 233 -4.28 0.30 57.58
CA PRO A 233 -5.27 -0.65 57.12
C PRO A 233 -4.73 -1.70 56.16
N VAL A 234 -5.57 -2.70 55.87
CA VAL A 234 -5.42 -3.56 54.69
C VAL A 234 -5.58 -2.68 53.45
N VAL A 235 -4.48 -2.42 52.76
CA VAL A 235 -4.48 -1.74 51.46
C VAL A 235 -5.00 -2.72 50.43
N ASP A 236 -6.01 -2.39 49.63
CA ASP A 236 -6.53 -3.26 48.57
C ASP A 236 -7.15 -2.47 47.42
N SER A 237 -7.65 -3.18 46.40
CA SER A 237 -8.25 -2.53 45.22
C SER A 237 -9.44 -1.61 45.50
N THR A 238 -10.07 -1.74 46.68
CA THR A 238 -11.25 -0.98 47.11
C THR A 238 -10.91 0.34 47.79
N ASN A 239 -9.64 0.55 48.14
CA ASN A 239 -9.15 1.78 48.78
C ASN A 239 -7.97 2.45 48.07
N LEU A 240 -7.36 1.80 47.08
CA LEU A 240 -6.29 2.38 46.27
C LEU A 240 -6.80 3.43 45.26
N VAL A 241 -5.94 4.41 44.97
CA VAL A 241 -6.09 5.29 43.80
C VAL A 241 -5.30 4.70 42.64
N ARG A 242 -6.01 4.16 41.65
CA ARG A 242 -5.44 3.45 40.51
C ARG A 242 -5.68 4.24 39.23
N LEU A 243 -4.62 4.45 38.46
CA LEU A 243 -4.72 4.85 37.07
C LEU A 243 -5.02 3.60 36.23
N LYS A 244 -6.28 3.40 35.85
CA LYS A 244 -6.72 2.21 35.12
C LYS A 244 -6.16 2.19 33.70
N ARG A 245 -6.19 3.35 33.05
CA ARG A 245 -5.76 3.53 31.67
C ARG A 245 -5.41 4.98 31.39
N VAL A 246 -4.47 5.15 30.48
CA VAL A 246 -4.26 6.42 29.77
C VAL A 246 -4.58 6.21 28.30
N THR A 247 -5.32 7.12 27.68
CA THR A 247 -5.62 7.07 26.24
C THR A 247 -5.36 8.42 25.61
N VAL A 248 -4.74 8.45 24.43
CA VAL A 248 -4.77 9.64 23.58
C VAL A 248 -6.21 9.83 23.09
N VAL A 249 -6.72 11.05 23.22
CA VAL A 249 -8.08 11.42 22.83
C VAL A 249 -8.05 12.58 21.86
N GLU A 250 -9.07 12.62 21.01
CA GLU A 250 -9.25 13.66 20.01
C GLU A 250 -10.47 14.50 20.39
N PRO A 251 -10.52 15.79 20.03
CA PRO A 251 -11.70 16.62 20.27
C PRO A 251 -12.96 16.11 19.57
N VAL A 252 -12.83 15.22 18.58
CA VAL A 252 -13.95 14.57 17.90
C VAL A 252 -13.80 13.07 17.93
N GLN A 253 -14.80 12.38 18.48
CA GLN A 253 -14.79 10.93 18.65
C GLN A 253 -16.15 10.28 18.29
N PRO A 254 -16.14 9.21 17.46
CA PRO A 254 -15.05 8.82 16.59
C PRO A 254 -14.86 9.83 15.44
N SER A 255 -13.62 10.03 14.99
CA SER A 255 -13.31 10.85 13.80
C SER A 255 -13.46 10.07 12.48
N VAL A 256 -13.70 8.77 12.56
CA VAL A 256 -13.99 7.89 11.43
C VAL A 256 -15.24 7.07 11.75
N LEU A 257 -16.25 7.15 10.88
CA LEU A 257 -17.45 6.33 10.94
C LEU A 257 -17.44 5.34 9.78
N ASP A 258 -17.67 4.06 10.08
CA ASP A 258 -17.96 3.05 9.07
C ASP A 258 -19.36 2.49 9.30
N PHE A 259 -20.25 2.75 8.34
CA PHE A 259 -21.63 2.28 8.34
C PHE A 259 -21.76 0.82 7.86
N GLY A 260 -20.65 0.19 7.44
CA GLY A 260 -20.65 -1.18 6.94
C GLY A 260 -21.50 -1.33 5.68
N VAL A 261 -22.09 -2.50 5.49
CA VAL A 261 -22.95 -2.79 4.33
C VAL A 261 -24.40 -2.42 4.65
N THR A 262 -25.03 -1.64 3.77
CA THR A 262 -26.44 -1.23 3.86
C THR A 262 -27.16 -1.54 2.55
N LEU A 263 -28.39 -2.06 2.64
CA LEU A 263 -29.23 -2.36 1.48
C LEU A 263 -29.56 -1.09 0.69
N LEU A 264 -29.53 -1.18 -0.64
CA LEU A 264 -29.90 -0.04 -1.49
C LEU A 264 -31.30 0.50 -1.16
N ASN A 265 -31.40 1.82 -1.08
CA ASN A 265 -32.59 2.59 -0.72
C ASN A 265 -33.10 2.33 0.71
N SER A 266 -32.26 1.78 1.59
CA SER A 266 -32.51 1.71 3.03
C SER A 266 -31.57 2.66 3.78
N THR A 267 -31.99 3.11 4.96
CA THR A 267 -31.20 3.98 5.82
C THR A 267 -30.60 3.17 6.97
N SER A 268 -29.29 3.31 7.18
CA SER A 268 -28.58 2.70 8.32
C SER A 268 -29.10 3.21 9.67
N PRO A 269 -28.85 2.50 10.78
CA PRO A 269 -28.89 3.12 12.10
C PRO A 269 -27.99 4.36 12.14
N ALA A 270 -28.39 5.37 12.92
CA ALA A 270 -27.57 6.56 13.10
C ALA A 270 -26.35 6.25 13.96
N GLN A 271 -25.17 6.65 13.51
CA GLN A 271 -23.96 6.65 14.33
C GLN A 271 -23.73 8.04 14.93
N THR A 272 -23.18 8.07 16.14
CA THR A 272 -22.99 9.31 16.90
C THR A 272 -21.54 9.76 16.83
N VAL A 273 -21.33 11.04 16.51
CA VAL A 273 -20.05 11.74 16.66
C VAL A 273 -20.17 12.68 17.85
N THR A 274 -19.23 12.61 18.79
CA THR A 274 -19.15 13.51 19.93
C THR A 274 -18.03 14.51 19.72
N VAL A 275 -18.34 15.79 19.84
CA VAL A 275 -17.35 16.87 19.90
C VAL A 275 -17.16 17.24 21.36
N GLN A 276 -15.93 17.29 21.85
CA GLN A 276 -15.58 17.69 23.20
C GLN A 276 -14.61 18.87 23.17
N ASN A 277 -14.85 19.86 24.03
CA ASN A 277 -13.87 20.91 24.24
C ASN A 277 -12.72 20.41 25.11
N LEU A 278 -11.59 20.10 24.47
CA LEU A 278 -10.36 19.67 25.11
C LEU A 278 -9.34 20.81 25.24
N THR A 279 -9.80 22.06 25.37
CA THR A 279 -8.97 23.23 25.62
C THR A 279 -9.34 23.89 26.95
N ASP A 280 -8.47 24.76 27.47
CA ASP A 280 -8.71 25.51 28.69
C ASP A 280 -9.62 26.74 28.52
N SER A 281 -10.05 27.03 27.29
CA SER A 281 -10.93 28.16 26.98
C SER A 281 -12.21 27.69 26.34
N ALA A 282 -13.29 28.44 26.55
CA ALA A 282 -14.53 28.16 25.82
C ALA A 282 -14.33 28.40 24.32
N PHE A 283 -14.95 27.56 23.48
CA PHE A 283 -15.05 27.81 22.04
C PHE A 283 -16.46 27.57 21.55
N THR A 284 -16.81 28.18 20.42
CA THR A 284 -18.09 28.03 19.75
C THR A 284 -17.92 27.18 18.48
N VAL A 285 -18.77 26.16 18.35
CA VAL A 285 -18.87 25.41 17.10
C VAL A 285 -19.69 26.22 16.10
N SER A 286 -19.14 26.43 14.91
CA SER A 286 -19.81 27.16 13.84
C SER A 286 -21.11 26.47 13.41
N ALA A 287 -22.03 27.24 12.84
CA ALA A 287 -23.30 26.68 12.38
C ALA A 287 -23.09 25.58 11.32
N LEU A 288 -23.62 24.39 11.60
CA LEU A 288 -23.58 23.26 10.67
C LEU A 288 -24.69 23.43 9.63
N THR A 289 -24.34 23.41 8.35
CA THR A 289 -25.31 23.54 7.25
C THR A 289 -25.92 22.19 6.87
N ALA A 290 -27.13 22.17 6.32
CA ALA A 290 -27.78 20.94 5.85
C ALA A 290 -26.96 20.18 4.78
N ASP A 291 -26.14 20.91 3.99
CA ASP A 291 -25.28 20.34 2.95
C ASP A 291 -23.88 19.93 3.47
N LEU A 292 -23.68 19.84 4.79
CA LEU A 292 -22.40 19.45 5.39
C LEU A 292 -21.89 18.10 4.87
N LEU A 293 -22.82 17.20 4.56
CA LEU A 293 -22.57 15.88 4.01
C LEU A 293 -23.26 15.74 2.66
N ALA A 294 -22.51 15.28 1.66
CA ALA A 294 -23.10 14.88 0.39
C ALA A 294 -23.80 13.52 0.54
N ALA A 295 -24.93 13.36 -0.16
CA ALA A 295 -25.56 12.07 -0.33
C ALA A 295 -24.52 11.04 -0.83
N PRO A 296 -24.53 9.79 -0.32
CA PRO A 296 -25.60 9.15 0.47
C PRO A 296 -25.52 9.33 1.99
N PHE A 297 -24.62 10.16 2.52
CA PHE A 297 -24.54 10.44 3.95
C PHE A 297 -25.42 11.64 4.32
N SER A 298 -26.01 11.62 5.51
CA SER A 298 -26.85 12.72 5.99
C SER A 298 -26.74 12.93 7.49
N LEU A 299 -26.81 14.19 7.92
CA LEU A 299 -26.93 14.58 9.32
C LEU A 299 -28.41 14.50 9.73
N SER A 300 -28.77 13.56 10.60
CA SER A 300 -30.16 13.31 11.01
C SER A 300 -30.61 14.21 12.16
N SER A 301 -29.73 14.48 13.12
CA SER A 301 -29.91 15.47 14.19
C SER A 301 -28.56 15.85 14.80
N GLU A 302 -28.51 16.94 15.55
CA GLU A 302 -27.28 17.44 16.18
C GLU A 302 -27.58 18.41 17.34
N THR A 303 -26.56 18.71 18.14
CA THR A 303 -26.59 19.67 19.27
C THR A 303 -25.42 20.65 19.28
N CYS A 304 -24.61 20.66 18.22
CA CYS A 304 -23.36 21.40 18.12
C CYS A 304 -23.50 22.77 17.46
N SER A 305 -24.45 22.97 16.55
CA SER A 305 -24.58 24.16 15.72
C SER A 305 -24.76 25.41 16.59
N GLY A 306 -23.75 26.29 16.58
CA GLY A 306 -23.73 27.51 17.39
C GLY A 306 -23.53 27.29 18.90
N ALA A 307 -23.24 26.07 19.34
CA ALA A 307 -23.02 25.76 20.74
C ALA A 307 -21.67 26.29 21.22
N THR A 308 -21.66 27.06 22.31
CA THR A 308 -20.44 27.42 23.03
C THR A 308 -20.16 26.36 24.08
N LEU A 309 -19.06 25.63 23.91
CA LEU A 309 -18.61 24.57 24.81
C LEU A 309 -17.59 25.15 25.79
N LEU A 310 -17.87 25.09 27.09
CA LEU A 310 -16.87 25.31 28.14
C LEU A 310 -15.88 24.13 28.19
N PRO A 311 -14.71 24.27 28.84
CA PRO A 311 -13.77 23.16 28.99
C PRO A 311 -14.45 21.87 29.47
N LEU A 312 -14.13 20.76 28.80
CA LEU A 312 -14.66 19.42 29.00
C LEU A 312 -16.15 19.20 28.64
N GLN A 313 -16.88 20.25 28.21
CA GLN A 313 -18.25 20.09 27.70
C GLN A 313 -18.28 19.45 26.30
N THR A 314 -19.41 18.82 25.99
CA THR A 314 -19.61 18.09 24.74
C THR A 314 -20.87 18.53 24.01
N CYS A 315 -20.87 18.29 22.70
CA CYS A 315 -22.07 18.24 21.86
C CYS A 315 -21.98 17.03 20.93
N THR A 316 -23.08 16.68 20.26
CA THR A 316 -23.19 15.46 19.46
C THR A 316 -23.82 15.71 18.08
N LEU A 317 -23.41 14.90 17.11
CA LEU A 317 -23.99 14.80 15.77
C LEU A 317 -24.44 13.35 15.52
N PHE A 318 -25.58 13.16 14.88
CA PHE A 318 -26.10 11.85 14.49
C PHE A 318 -26.09 11.75 12.97
N ILE A 319 -25.33 10.80 12.42
CA ILE A 319 -25.10 10.65 10.99
C ILE A 319 -25.68 9.33 10.52
N THR A 320 -26.33 9.32 9.35
CA THR A 320 -26.90 8.14 8.70
C THR A 320 -26.36 7.97 7.28
N PHE A 321 -26.47 6.75 6.76
CA PHE A 321 -26.07 6.37 5.41
C PHE A 321 -27.25 5.73 4.67
N THR A 322 -27.61 6.30 3.50
CA THR A 322 -28.73 5.83 2.66
C THR A 322 -28.26 5.65 1.21
N PRO A 323 -27.62 4.53 0.85
CA PRO A 323 -27.05 4.33 -0.47
C PRO A 323 -28.13 4.08 -1.54
N THR A 324 -27.99 4.70 -2.71
CA THR A 324 -28.84 4.45 -3.90
C THR A 324 -28.12 3.63 -4.97
N GLU A 325 -26.80 3.46 -4.85
CA GLU A 325 -25.94 2.73 -5.76
C GLU A 325 -25.07 1.74 -5.00
N ALA A 326 -24.72 0.63 -5.64
CA ALA A 326 -23.86 -0.39 -5.06
C ALA A 326 -22.40 0.10 -4.96
N GLY A 327 -21.64 -0.50 -4.03
CA GLY A 327 -20.22 -0.25 -3.82
C GLY A 327 -19.92 0.65 -2.62
N VAL A 328 -18.62 0.78 -2.34
CA VAL A 328 -18.11 1.62 -1.25
C VAL A 328 -18.30 3.09 -1.61
N LYS A 329 -18.87 3.86 -0.69
CA LYS A 329 -18.99 5.31 -0.73
C LYS A 329 -18.24 5.88 0.46
N SER A 330 -17.50 6.95 0.22
CA SER A 330 -16.75 7.65 1.26
C SER A 330 -16.92 9.15 1.11
N ALA A 331 -16.90 9.86 2.24
CA ALA A 331 -16.91 11.31 2.29
C ALA A 331 -16.12 11.79 3.51
N SER A 332 -15.79 13.08 3.52
CA SER A 332 -15.23 13.75 4.70
C SER A 332 -15.84 15.14 4.84
N PHE A 333 -15.94 15.60 6.08
CA PHE A 333 -16.44 16.93 6.41
C PHE A 333 -15.67 17.50 7.60
N ASN A 334 -15.68 18.81 7.76
CA ASN A 334 -15.00 19.50 8.85
C ASN A 334 -16.01 20.20 9.74
N ILE A 335 -15.90 19.98 11.04
CA ILE A 335 -16.58 20.77 12.07
C ILE A 335 -15.67 21.95 12.39
N THR A 336 -16.12 23.17 12.11
CA THR A 336 -15.30 24.38 12.30
C THR A 336 -15.62 25.05 13.64
N THR A 337 -14.60 25.59 14.30
CA THR A 337 -14.76 26.31 15.57
C THR A 337 -14.09 27.68 15.51
N ASP A 338 -14.44 28.56 16.44
CA ASP A 338 -13.76 29.86 16.62
C ASP A 338 -12.43 29.75 17.42
N SER A 339 -12.08 28.55 17.89
CA SER A 339 -10.82 28.32 18.60
C SER A 339 -9.64 28.42 17.63
N PRO A 340 -8.66 29.30 17.88
CA PRO A 340 -7.41 29.32 17.11
C PRO A 340 -6.61 28.02 17.27
N ALA A 341 -6.76 27.35 18.42
CA ALA A 341 -6.11 26.09 18.71
C ALA A 341 -6.82 24.91 18.04
N LEU A 342 -8.12 24.98 17.76
CA LEU A 342 -8.92 23.89 17.14
C LEU A 342 -9.83 24.40 16.00
N PRO A 343 -9.31 25.09 14.96
CA PRO A 343 -10.16 25.77 13.97
C PRO A 343 -10.98 24.82 13.09
N SER A 344 -10.55 23.57 12.94
CA SER A 344 -11.19 22.58 12.08
C SER A 344 -11.00 21.17 12.64
N LEU A 345 -12.09 20.44 12.80
CA LEU A 345 -12.12 19.08 13.32
C LEU A 345 -12.66 18.13 12.24
N PRO A 346 -11.79 17.37 11.55
CA PRO A 346 -12.19 16.53 10.42
C PRO A 346 -12.90 15.25 10.88
N VAL A 347 -13.91 14.84 10.12
CA VAL A 347 -14.60 13.56 10.27
C VAL A 347 -14.69 12.88 8.91
N SER A 348 -14.30 11.61 8.86
CA SER A 348 -14.44 10.76 7.68
C SER A 348 -15.57 9.76 7.87
N VAL A 349 -16.33 9.51 6.81
CA VAL A 349 -17.44 8.56 6.80
C VAL A 349 -17.29 7.59 5.63
N THR A 350 -17.54 6.31 5.87
CA THR A 350 -17.57 5.26 4.87
C THR A 350 -18.81 4.40 5.02
N GLY A 351 -19.29 3.83 3.92
CA GLY A 351 -20.38 2.87 3.93
C GLY A 351 -20.48 2.19 2.57
N THR A 352 -21.00 0.97 2.53
CA THR A 352 -21.12 0.19 1.30
C THR A 352 -22.59 -0.02 0.97
N GLY A 353 -23.03 0.47 -0.19
CA GLY A 353 -24.34 0.11 -0.74
C GLY A 353 -24.28 -1.28 -1.36
N ALA A 354 -25.26 -2.13 -1.06
CA ALA A 354 -25.35 -3.46 -1.66
C ALA A 354 -26.78 -3.79 -2.08
N PRO A 355 -27.00 -4.42 -3.26
CA PRO A 355 -28.31 -4.96 -3.61
C PRO A 355 -28.67 -6.14 -2.69
N GLN A 356 -29.97 -6.46 -2.60
CA GLN A 356 -30.42 -7.62 -1.82
C GLN A 356 -29.85 -8.92 -2.41
N ALA A 357 -30.01 -9.10 -3.72
CA ALA A 357 -29.51 -10.27 -4.44
C ALA A 357 -27.96 -10.38 -4.33
N PRO A 358 -27.39 -11.60 -4.38
CA PRO A 358 -25.95 -11.77 -4.36
C PRO A 358 -25.33 -11.15 -5.61
N THR A 359 -24.11 -10.63 -5.51
CA THR A 359 -23.41 -10.00 -6.63
C THR A 359 -21.95 -10.43 -6.63
N VAL A 360 -21.53 -11.18 -7.65
CA VAL A 360 -20.15 -11.68 -7.75
C VAL A 360 -19.23 -10.60 -8.29
N SER A 361 -18.05 -10.48 -7.69
CA SER A 361 -16.96 -9.65 -8.19
C SER A 361 -15.65 -10.43 -8.20
N PHE A 362 -14.83 -10.18 -9.22
CA PHE A 362 -13.55 -10.85 -9.45
C PHE A 362 -12.40 -9.84 -9.35
N SER A 363 -11.33 -10.20 -8.64
CA SER A 363 -10.09 -9.43 -8.54
C SER A 363 -8.88 -10.35 -8.74
N PRO A 364 -8.05 -10.15 -9.80
CA PRO A 364 -8.22 -9.14 -10.84
C PRO A 364 -9.52 -9.34 -11.66
N PRO A 365 -10.05 -8.27 -12.32
CA PRO A 365 -11.19 -8.41 -13.21
C PRO A 365 -10.91 -9.45 -14.30
N LEU A 366 -11.91 -10.25 -14.64
CA LEU A 366 -11.75 -11.28 -15.67
C LEU A 366 -11.50 -10.61 -17.04
N GLY A 367 -10.30 -10.84 -17.58
CA GLY A 367 -9.94 -10.51 -18.97
C GLY A 367 -10.42 -11.58 -19.96
N PRO A 368 -10.15 -11.41 -21.27
CA PRO A 368 -10.53 -12.41 -22.27
C PRO A 368 -9.79 -13.74 -22.09
N THR A 369 -8.51 -13.71 -21.70
CA THR A 369 -7.66 -14.89 -21.47
C THR A 369 -6.68 -14.63 -20.33
N LEU A 370 -6.48 -15.64 -19.49
CA LEU A 370 -5.41 -15.74 -18.52
C LEU A 370 -4.20 -16.41 -19.18
N GLU A 371 -3.15 -15.63 -19.42
CA GLU A 371 -1.91 -16.09 -20.06
C GLU A 371 -0.87 -16.49 -19.01
N PHE A 372 -0.53 -17.77 -18.95
CA PHE A 372 0.57 -18.28 -18.15
C PHE A 372 1.93 -18.21 -18.87
N GLY A 373 1.95 -18.03 -20.20
CA GLY A 373 3.17 -18.01 -21.01
C GLY A 373 3.88 -19.38 -21.12
N SER A 374 5.16 -19.35 -21.47
CA SER A 374 6.02 -20.55 -21.54
C SER A 374 6.51 -21.00 -20.17
N LEU A 375 6.46 -22.31 -19.92
CA LEU A 375 7.11 -22.97 -18.78
C LEU A 375 8.06 -24.07 -19.28
N GLY A 376 9.37 -23.81 -19.19
CA GLY A 376 10.42 -24.73 -19.59
C GLY A 376 11.00 -25.58 -18.44
N PRO A 377 11.99 -26.44 -18.73
CA PRO A 377 12.61 -27.30 -17.72
C PRO A 377 13.27 -26.51 -16.59
N GLY A 378 13.05 -26.95 -15.35
CA GLY A 378 13.66 -26.37 -14.16
C GLY A 378 13.05 -25.04 -13.69
N GLN A 379 12.04 -24.52 -14.40
CA GLN A 379 11.26 -23.37 -13.95
C GLN A 379 10.27 -23.78 -12.86
N ASP A 380 10.04 -22.87 -11.90
CA ASP A 380 9.02 -23.05 -10.86
C ASP A 380 7.61 -22.98 -11.47
N ASP A 381 6.68 -23.77 -10.94
CA ASP A 381 5.25 -23.69 -11.27
C ASP A 381 4.71 -22.26 -11.10
N ARG A 382 3.78 -21.87 -11.98
CA ARG A 382 3.16 -20.55 -11.94
C ARG A 382 1.77 -20.64 -11.33
N THR A 383 1.51 -19.82 -10.33
CA THR A 383 0.19 -19.75 -9.68
C THR A 383 -0.42 -18.37 -9.86
N LEU A 384 -1.64 -18.32 -10.40
CA LEU A 384 -2.47 -17.13 -10.34
C LEU A 384 -3.48 -17.26 -9.20
N GLU A 385 -3.57 -16.21 -8.39
CA GLU A 385 -4.63 -16.02 -7.41
C GLU A 385 -5.76 -15.15 -7.99
N LEU A 386 -6.99 -15.63 -7.85
CA LEU A 386 -8.21 -14.90 -8.22
C LEU A 386 -9.10 -14.80 -6.98
N THR A 387 -9.30 -13.57 -6.52
CA THR A 387 -10.21 -13.28 -5.40
C THR A 387 -11.63 -13.10 -5.92
N ILE A 388 -12.56 -13.90 -5.39
CA ILE A 388 -14.00 -13.77 -5.61
C ILE A 388 -14.60 -13.11 -4.36
N SER A 389 -15.45 -12.10 -4.55
CA SER A 389 -16.15 -11.40 -3.46
C SER A 389 -17.65 -11.35 -3.69
N ASN A 390 -18.43 -11.34 -2.61
CA ASN A 390 -19.86 -11.07 -2.66
C ASN A 390 -20.16 -9.61 -2.30
N LEU A 391 -20.58 -8.82 -3.29
CA LEU A 391 -20.99 -7.42 -3.13
C LEU A 391 -22.49 -7.26 -2.83
N GLY A 392 -23.26 -8.35 -2.83
CA GLY A 392 -24.67 -8.39 -2.47
C GLY A 392 -24.89 -8.80 -1.02
N ILE A 393 -26.14 -8.72 -0.56
CA ILE A 393 -26.51 -9.09 0.82
C ILE A 393 -26.77 -10.60 0.95
N ASP A 394 -27.59 -11.16 0.08
CA ASP A 394 -27.84 -12.60 0.09
C ASP A 394 -26.55 -13.39 -0.15
N THR A 395 -26.48 -14.60 0.39
CA THR A 395 -25.31 -15.47 0.24
C THR A 395 -25.04 -15.80 -1.23
N LEU A 396 -23.81 -15.53 -1.68
CA LEU A 396 -23.33 -15.92 -3.01
C LEU A 396 -22.83 -17.37 -2.93
N THR A 397 -23.43 -18.27 -3.70
CA THR A 397 -22.94 -19.64 -3.89
C THR A 397 -22.07 -19.73 -5.12
N ILE A 398 -20.95 -20.44 -5.02
CA ILE A 398 -19.95 -20.56 -6.08
C ILE A 398 -19.70 -22.04 -6.38
N ASP A 399 -19.79 -22.44 -7.65
CA ASP A 399 -19.47 -23.78 -8.14
C ASP A 399 -18.49 -23.66 -9.32
N ALA A 400 -17.21 -23.93 -9.07
CA ALA A 400 -16.19 -23.97 -10.10
C ALA A 400 -16.15 -25.37 -10.73
N ARG A 401 -16.39 -25.45 -12.03
CA ARG A 401 -16.31 -26.70 -12.79
C ARG A 401 -14.86 -27.13 -13.01
N PRO A 402 -14.60 -28.44 -13.22
CA PRO A 402 -13.31 -28.89 -13.70
C PRO A 402 -12.90 -28.17 -15.00
N PHE A 403 -11.60 -28.06 -15.26
CA PHE A 403 -11.10 -27.51 -16.51
C PHE A 403 -11.61 -28.33 -17.71
N SER A 404 -11.80 -27.65 -18.83
CA SER A 404 -12.08 -28.28 -20.13
C SER A 404 -11.21 -27.64 -21.21
N GLY A 405 -10.98 -28.34 -22.33
CA GLY A 405 -10.08 -27.89 -23.40
C GLY A 405 -8.85 -28.80 -23.52
N THR A 406 -7.72 -28.25 -23.97
CA THR A 406 -6.44 -28.98 -24.11
C THR A 406 -5.45 -28.58 -23.02
N GLY A 407 -4.50 -29.46 -22.69
CA GLY A 407 -3.44 -29.18 -21.72
C GLY A 407 -3.89 -29.11 -20.25
N THR A 408 -5.10 -29.59 -19.94
CA THR A 408 -5.66 -29.53 -18.58
C THR A 408 -4.88 -30.37 -17.56
N ASP A 409 -4.09 -31.35 -18.01
CA ASP A 409 -3.23 -32.17 -17.14
C ASP A 409 -2.11 -31.35 -16.48
N ASN A 410 -1.75 -30.20 -17.07
CA ASN A 410 -0.80 -29.24 -16.52
C ASN A 410 -1.46 -28.17 -15.62
N LEU A 411 -2.78 -28.26 -15.39
CA LEU A 411 -3.52 -27.31 -14.58
C LEU A 411 -4.05 -27.95 -13.30
N ALA A 412 -3.84 -27.27 -12.18
CA ALA A 412 -4.42 -27.62 -10.90
C ALA A 412 -5.28 -26.46 -10.36
N LEU A 413 -6.49 -26.79 -9.91
CA LEU A 413 -7.41 -25.84 -9.27
C LEU A 413 -7.46 -26.13 -7.77
N ASN A 414 -7.11 -25.13 -6.96
CA ASN A 414 -7.46 -25.11 -5.55
C ASN A 414 -8.57 -24.08 -5.35
N ASN A 415 -9.78 -24.58 -5.12
CA ASN A 415 -10.97 -23.75 -4.93
C ASN A 415 -11.53 -23.91 -3.51
N PRO A 416 -11.22 -23.00 -2.58
CA PRO A 416 -11.85 -22.96 -1.27
C PRO A 416 -13.23 -22.24 -1.29
N CYS A 417 -13.64 -21.68 -2.42
CA CYS A 417 -14.87 -20.92 -2.55
C CYS A 417 -16.08 -21.84 -2.73
N ALA A 418 -17.00 -21.82 -1.76
CA ALA A 418 -18.27 -22.55 -1.83
C ALA A 418 -19.48 -21.62 -1.61
N ALA A 419 -19.46 -20.85 -0.53
CA ALA A 419 -20.48 -19.84 -0.23
C ALA A 419 -19.84 -18.65 0.47
N LEU A 420 -20.22 -17.44 0.07
CA LEU A 420 -19.75 -16.18 0.64
C LEU A 420 -20.93 -15.40 1.20
N ALA A 421 -20.88 -15.07 2.48
CA ALA A 421 -21.81 -14.12 3.09
C ALA A 421 -21.56 -12.70 2.54
N THR A 422 -22.40 -11.75 2.96
CA THR A 422 -22.30 -10.34 2.57
C THR A 422 -20.89 -9.79 2.83
N GLY A 423 -20.25 -9.24 1.82
CA GLY A 423 -18.92 -8.62 1.94
C GLY A 423 -17.76 -9.60 2.13
N GLU A 424 -18.01 -10.91 2.17
CA GLU A 424 -16.95 -11.91 2.25
C GLU A 424 -16.25 -12.11 0.91
N SER A 425 -15.00 -12.54 0.99
CA SER A 425 -14.17 -12.90 -0.15
C SER A 425 -13.42 -14.20 0.09
N CYS A 426 -13.19 -14.95 -0.98
CA CYS A 426 -12.30 -16.12 -1.00
C CYS A 426 -11.31 -15.98 -2.15
N THR A 427 -10.16 -16.62 -2.04
CA THR A 427 -9.16 -16.68 -3.11
C THR A 427 -9.11 -18.10 -3.64
N LEU A 428 -9.39 -18.27 -4.94
CA LEU A 428 -9.06 -19.50 -5.66
C LEU A 428 -7.68 -19.34 -6.32
N SER A 429 -6.96 -20.44 -6.42
CA SER A 429 -5.65 -20.44 -7.09
C SER A 429 -5.63 -21.45 -8.23
N ILE A 430 -5.16 -20.99 -9.39
CA ILE A 430 -4.93 -21.79 -10.59
C ILE A 430 -3.42 -21.94 -10.73
N THR A 431 -2.94 -23.18 -10.66
CA THR A 431 -1.52 -23.50 -10.85
C THR A 431 -1.31 -24.12 -12.22
N PHE A 432 -0.33 -23.61 -12.95
CA PHE A 432 0.19 -24.17 -14.19
C PHE A 432 1.55 -24.80 -13.93
N SER A 433 1.66 -26.09 -14.19
CA SER A 433 2.82 -26.94 -13.86
C SER A 433 3.41 -27.62 -15.09
N HIS A 434 4.69 -27.97 -15.01
CA HIS A 434 5.41 -28.70 -16.08
C HIS A 434 5.22 -30.23 -15.97
N LEU A 435 4.02 -30.71 -15.65
CA LEU A 435 3.78 -32.14 -15.39
C LEU A 435 3.99 -32.98 -16.66
N LEU A 436 3.63 -32.42 -17.81
CA LEU A 436 3.89 -32.93 -19.15
C LEU A 436 4.60 -31.83 -19.97
N THR A 437 5.69 -32.19 -20.64
CA THR A 437 6.50 -31.30 -21.48
C THR A 437 5.89 -31.19 -22.89
N ALA A 438 6.17 -30.10 -23.60
CA ALA A 438 5.77 -29.90 -25.01
C ALA A 438 4.23 -29.88 -25.25
N ILE A 439 3.45 -29.31 -24.32
CA ILE A 439 1.99 -29.24 -24.44
C ILE A 439 1.49 -27.80 -24.49
N GLU A 440 0.76 -27.48 -25.56
CA GLU A 440 -0.08 -26.29 -25.69
C GLU A 440 -1.34 -26.40 -24.83
N THR A 441 -1.54 -25.43 -23.94
CA THR A 441 -2.71 -25.33 -23.07
C THR A 441 -3.65 -24.28 -23.65
N ALA A 442 -4.84 -24.73 -24.04
CA ALA A 442 -5.96 -23.88 -24.42
C ALA A 442 -7.18 -24.42 -23.68
N ALA A 443 -7.30 -23.99 -22.42
CA ALA A 443 -8.28 -24.50 -21.48
C ALA A 443 -9.27 -23.40 -21.06
N GLN A 444 -10.36 -23.82 -20.43
CA GLN A 444 -11.29 -22.90 -19.79
C GLN A 444 -11.72 -23.41 -18.42
N LEU A 445 -11.93 -22.47 -17.51
CA LEU A 445 -12.54 -22.68 -16.20
C LEU A 445 -13.91 -22.00 -16.17
N GLU A 446 -14.96 -22.76 -15.89
CA GLU A 446 -16.32 -22.24 -15.74
C GLU A 446 -16.67 -22.10 -14.26
N ILE A 447 -17.11 -20.90 -13.87
CA ILE A 447 -17.56 -20.58 -12.51
C ILE A 447 -19.05 -20.25 -12.58
N LEU A 448 -19.87 -21.08 -11.95
CA LEU A 448 -21.31 -20.87 -11.81
C LEU A 448 -21.60 -20.19 -10.48
N THR A 449 -22.53 -19.24 -10.50
CA THR A 449 -22.98 -18.56 -9.28
C THR A 449 -24.50 -18.39 -9.25
N ASN A 450 -25.04 -18.03 -8.09
CA ASN A 450 -26.44 -17.62 -7.95
C ASN A 450 -26.64 -16.09 -8.12
N ASP A 451 -25.63 -15.35 -8.60
CA ASP A 451 -25.81 -13.97 -9.03
C ASP A 451 -26.76 -13.92 -10.25
N PRO A 452 -27.90 -13.22 -10.19
CA PRO A 452 -28.86 -13.17 -11.29
C PRO A 452 -28.33 -12.46 -12.54
N THR A 453 -27.32 -11.60 -12.40
CA THR A 453 -26.70 -10.85 -13.49
C THR A 453 -25.46 -11.55 -14.06
N ALA A 454 -24.80 -12.39 -13.26
CA ALA A 454 -23.62 -13.16 -13.64
C ALA A 454 -23.69 -14.63 -13.18
N PRO A 455 -24.72 -15.40 -13.59
CA PRO A 455 -24.90 -16.78 -13.14
C PRO A 455 -23.83 -17.74 -13.69
N ARG A 456 -23.08 -17.30 -14.70
CA ARG A 456 -22.04 -18.06 -15.39
C ARG A 456 -20.91 -17.13 -15.83
N SER A 457 -19.70 -17.39 -15.35
CA SER A 457 -18.46 -16.73 -15.76
C SER A 457 -17.49 -17.75 -16.32
N VAL A 458 -16.84 -17.44 -17.45
CA VAL A 458 -15.88 -18.35 -18.10
C VAL A 458 -14.54 -17.66 -18.19
N ILE A 459 -13.49 -18.31 -17.70
CA ILE A 459 -12.11 -17.85 -17.73
C ILE A 459 -11.39 -18.68 -18.79
N GLN A 460 -10.91 -18.05 -19.86
CA GLN A 460 -10.02 -18.72 -20.80
C GLN A 460 -8.61 -18.76 -20.21
N ILE A 461 -7.89 -19.85 -20.41
CA ILE A 461 -6.55 -20.09 -19.88
C ILE A 461 -5.67 -20.53 -21.04
N ALA A 462 -4.54 -19.85 -21.21
CA ALA A 462 -3.56 -20.15 -22.23
C ALA A 462 -2.14 -20.18 -21.67
N GLY A 463 -1.28 -20.94 -22.31
CA GLY A 463 0.12 -21.15 -21.93
C GLY A 463 0.64 -22.43 -22.55
N PHE A 464 1.93 -22.70 -22.41
CA PHE A 464 2.50 -23.94 -22.93
C PHE A 464 3.70 -24.38 -22.11
N THR A 465 3.95 -25.68 -22.11
CA THR A 465 5.19 -26.25 -21.60
C THR A 465 6.16 -26.47 -22.76
N SER A 466 7.41 -26.05 -22.59
CA SER A 466 8.47 -26.24 -23.60
C SER A 466 9.47 -27.29 -23.14
N SER A 467 10.20 -27.88 -24.09
CA SER A 467 11.36 -28.75 -23.86
C SER A 467 12.63 -27.98 -23.49
N ASP A 468 12.63 -26.65 -23.67
CA ASP A 468 13.74 -25.74 -23.41
C ASP A 468 13.23 -24.44 -22.73
N ASN A 469 14.07 -23.41 -22.61
CA ASN A 469 13.72 -22.15 -21.92
C ASN A 469 13.78 -20.89 -22.80
N ASP A 470 13.85 -21.01 -24.12
CA ASP A 470 13.97 -19.87 -25.03
C ASP A 470 12.70 -18.99 -25.10
N GLY A 471 11.55 -19.54 -24.70
CA GLY A 471 10.25 -18.87 -24.69
C GLY A 471 9.38 -19.13 -25.93
N ILE A 472 9.81 -19.99 -26.85
CA ILE A 472 9.03 -20.49 -27.98
C ILE A 472 8.48 -21.87 -27.62
N SER A 473 7.36 -22.29 -28.24
CA SER A 473 6.81 -23.62 -28.02
C SER A 473 7.40 -24.63 -29.00
N ASP A 474 7.59 -25.87 -28.56
CA ASP A 474 8.07 -26.97 -29.40
C ASP A 474 7.30 -27.12 -30.72
N LEU A 475 5.98 -26.81 -30.70
CA LEU A 475 5.13 -26.87 -31.88
C LEU A 475 5.55 -25.84 -32.94
N ILE A 476 5.92 -24.64 -32.51
CA ILE A 476 6.37 -23.56 -33.39
C ILE A 476 7.77 -23.89 -33.92
N GLU A 477 8.69 -24.26 -33.05
CA GLU A 477 10.07 -24.55 -33.46
C GLU A 477 10.17 -25.76 -34.39
N ALA A 478 9.46 -26.86 -34.10
CA ALA A 478 9.47 -28.05 -34.94
C ALA A 478 8.93 -27.79 -36.36
N ALA A 479 8.24 -26.67 -36.60
CA ALA A 479 7.70 -26.30 -37.90
C ALA A 479 8.67 -25.51 -38.79
N VAL A 480 9.87 -25.16 -38.31
CA VAL A 480 10.90 -24.43 -39.09
C VAL A 480 11.34 -25.20 -40.33
N SER A 481 11.51 -26.52 -40.20
CA SER A 481 12.00 -27.40 -41.25
C SER A 481 11.51 -28.83 -41.02
N ALA A 482 11.75 -29.74 -41.98
CA ALA A 482 11.36 -31.14 -41.83
C ALA A 482 12.09 -31.86 -40.69
N SER A 483 13.26 -31.37 -40.28
CA SER A 483 14.03 -31.87 -39.13
C SER A 483 13.79 -31.08 -37.85
N GLY A 484 13.08 -29.95 -37.90
CA GLY A 484 12.98 -29.01 -36.77
C GLY A 484 14.31 -28.32 -36.43
N ASP A 485 15.28 -28.39 -37.34
CA ASP A 485 16.62 -27.80 -37.22
C ASP A 485 16.69 -26.61 -38.17
N GLY A 486 16.66 -25.40 -37.63
CA GLY A 486 16.60 -24.15 -38.38
C GLY A 486 17.99 -23.59 -38.70
N ASN A 487 18.99 -23.89 -37.86
CA ASN A 487 20.37 -23.43 -38.04
C ASN A 487 21.26 -24.44 -38.82
N LEU A 488 20.73 -25.63 -39.10
CA LEU A 488 21.34 -26.75 -39.81
C LEU A 488 22.61 -27.30 -39.14
N ASP A 489 22.66 -27.29 -37.81
CA ASP A 489 23.77 -27.85 -37.03
C ASP A 489 23.64 -29.36 -36.74
N GLY A 490 22.49 -29.95 -37.09
CA GLY A 490 22.18 -31.37 -36.94
C GLY A 490 21.43 -31.72 -35.65
N ILE A 491 21.12 -30.73 -34.80
CA ILE A 491 20.29 -30.85 -33.61
C ILE A 491 18.99 -30.07 -33.89
N ALA A 492 17.85 -30.60 -33.44
CA ALA A 492 16.59 -29.86 -33.57
C ALA A 492 16.54 -28.73 -32.54
N ASP A 493 16.03 -27.56 -32.97
CA ASP A 493 16.06 -26.32 -32.19
C ASP A 493 15.35 -26.49 -30.83
N VAL A 494 14.25 -27.27 -30.80
CA VAL A 494 13.50 -27.65 -29.58
C VAL A 494 14.32 -28.31 -28.47
N LEU A 495 15.55 -28.74 -28.77
CA LEU A 495 16.46 -29.38 -27.81
C LEU A 495 17.60 -28.45 -27.37
N GLN A 496 17.58 -27.18 -27.77
CA GLN A 496 18.70 -26.26 -27.65
C GLN A 496 18.26 -24.94 -27.03
N ASP A 497 18.50 -24.73 -25.72
CA ASP A 497 18.27 -23.43 -25.05
C ASP A 497 19.01 -22.24 -25.74
N SER A 498 19.98 -22.51 -26.61
CA SER A 498 20.75 -21.51 -27.34
C SER A 498 20.21 -21.23 -28.76
N VAL A 499 19.19 -21.94 -29.22
CA VAL A 499 18.64 -21.83 -30.58
C VAL A 499 17.13 -21.69 -30.48
N ALA A 500 16.56 -20.71 -31.20
CA ALA A 500 15.14 -20.42 -31.17
C ALA A 500 14.62 -20.22 -32.58
N SER A 501 13.59 -20.98 -32.98
CA SER A 501 12.97 -20.86 -34.30
C SER A 501 11.51 -20.42 -34.23
N LEU A 502 11.18 -19.31 -34.88
CA LEU A 502 9.85 -18.73 -34.83
C LEU A 502 9.46 -18.04 -36.15
N PRO A 503 8.16 -17.92 -36.46
CA PRO A 503 7.70 -17.06 -37.53
C PRO A 503 7.97 -15.59 -37.19
N ASP A 504 8.47 -14.85 -38.18
CA ASP A 504 8.50 -13.39 -38.15
C ASP A 504 7.09 -12.79 -38.13
N THR A 505 6.98 -11.47 -37.96
CA THR A 505 5.68 -10.76 -37.95
C THR A 505 4.84 -10.93 -39.23
N PHE A 506 5.38 -11.54 -40.28
CA PHE A 506 4.71 -11.82 -41.55
C PHE A 506 4.53 -13.33 -41.80
N GLY A 507 4.82 -14.19 -40.81
CA GLY A 507 4.60 -15.63 -40.86
C GLY A 507 5.73 -16.44 -41.51
N ARG A 508 6.91 -15.86 -41.74
CA ARG A 508 8.06 -16.56 -42.32
C ARG A 508 9.04 -16.94 -41.24
N TYR A 509 9.49 -18.20 -41.21
CA TYR A 509 10.40 -18.66 -40.17
C TYR A 509 11.77 -18.00 -40.24
N ILE A 510 12.26 -17.63 -39.06
CA ILE A 510 13.62 -17.17 -38.79
C ILE A 510 14.18 -18.00 -37.63
N THR A 511 15.50 -18.13 -37.57
CA THR A 511 16.19 -18.86 -36.49
C THR A 511 17.24 -17.98 -35.85
N LEU A 512 17.27 -17.93 -34.53
CA LEU A 512 18.32 -17.29 -33.74
C LEU A 512 19.19 -18.41 -33.15
N ALA A 513 20.51 -18.28 -33.26
CA ALA A 513 21.45 -19.21 -32.64
C ALA A 513 22.54 -18.44 -31.89
N ALA A 514 22.58 -18.59 -30.58
CA ALA A 514 23.63 -18.05 -29.72
C ALA A 514 24.86 -18.96 -29.68
N ASP A 515 26.00 -18.39 -29.30
CA ASP A 515 27.22 -19.16 -29.08
C ASP A 515 27.05 -20.22 -27.97
N PRO A 516 27.80 -21.35 -28.04
CA PRO A 516 27.71 -22.41 -27.03
C PRO A 516 27.97 -21.90 -25.60
N GLY A 517 27.08 -22.29 -24.68
CA GLY A 517 27.15 -21.91 -23.26
C GLY A 517 26.37 -20.64 -22.90
N MET A 518 25.69 -20.02 -23.87
CA MET A 518 24.71 -18.96 -23.64
C MET A 518 23.31 -19.51 -23.88
N LYS A 519 22.30 -18.85 -23.29
CA LYS A 519 20.89 -19.27 -23.39
C LYS A 519 20.01 -18.14 -23.87
N LEU A 520 19.19 -18.40 -24.87
CA LEU A 520 18.11 -17.52 -25.26
C LEU A 520 16.98 -17.64 -24.23
N ALA A 521 16.24 -16.56 -24.04
CA ALA A 521 15.04 -16.51 -23.22
C ALA A 521 14.11 -15.39 -23.70
N GLY A 522 12.81 -15.62 -23.58
CA GLY A 522 11.78 -14.64 -23.96
C GLY A 522 11.87 -14.21 -25.43
N VAL A 523 12.27 -15.10 -26.33
CA VAL A 523 12.36 -14.83 -27.77
C VAL A 523 10.96 -14.55 -28.31
N GLN A 524 10.80 -13.43 -29.03
CA GLN A 524 9.51 -13.03 -29.59
C GLN A 524 9.70 -12.23 -30.88
N ALA A 525 8.85 -12.49 -31.88
CA ALA A 525 8.66 -11.59 -33.01
C ALA A 525 7.73 -10.45 -32.56
N ILE A 526 8.22 -9.22 -32.67
CA ILE A 526 7.51 -8.03 -32.20
C ILE A 526 7.25 -7.05 -33.34
N THR A 527 6.17 -6.27 -33.21
CA THR A 527 5.98 -5.08 -34.03
C THR A 527 6.98 -3.99 -33.63
N SER A 528 7.10 -2.92 -34.43
CA SER A 528 8.03 -1.82 -34.13
C SER A 528 7.86 -1.31 -32.70
N PRO A 529 8.90 -1.38 -31.83
CA PRO A 529 8.86 -0.83 -30.47
C PRO A 529 8.50 0.66 -30.39
N ALA A 530 8.78 1.41 -31.46
CA ALA A 530 8.45 2.83 -31.58
C ALA A 530 8.00 3.14 -33.01
N PRO A 531 6.72 2.88 -33.35
CA PRO A 531 6.20 2.95 -34.72
C PRO A 531 6.41 4.31 -35.39
N ASP A 532 6.16 5.38 -34.65
CA ASP A 532 6.21 6.76 -35.15
C ASP A 532 7.62 7.24 -35.51
N THR A 533 8.64 6.61 -34.93
CA THR A 533 10.06 6.95 -35.14
C THR A 533 10.84 5.86 -35.85
N THR A 534 10.16 4.85 -36.41
CA THR A 534 10.80 3.74 -37.12
C THR A 534 11.76 4.28 -38.20
N PRO A 535 13.01 3.79 -38.30
CA PRO A 535 14.03 4.37 -39.18
C PRO A 535 13.60 4.44 -40.64
N ARG A 536 13.99 5.52 -41.31
CA ARG A 536 13.84 5.72 -42.76
C ARG A 536 15.15 6.27 -43.32
N LEU A 537 15.50 5.92 -44.56
CA LEU A 537 16.65 6.50 -45.25
C LEU A 537 16.34 7.95 -45.67
N ALA A 538 17.36 8.82 -45.63
CA ALA A 538 17.25 10.21 -46.11
C ALA A 538 16.97 10.29 -47.64
N SER A 539 17.41 9.29 -48.39
CA SER A 539 17.10 9.10 -49.81
C SER A 539 16.96 7.60 -50.12
N GLY A 540 15.74 7.07 -50.00
CA GLY A 540 15.43 5.65 -50.21
C GLY A 540 14.32 5.15 -49.27
N SER A 541 14.00 3.86 -49.34
CA SER A 541 13.12 3.18 -48.36
C SER A 541 13.91 2.10 -47.65
N LEU A 542 13.80 2.04 -46.33
CA LEU A 542 14.14 0.86 -45.53
C LEU A 542 12.92 -0.03 -45.48
N ASP A 543 13.11 -1.30 -45.78
CA ASP A 543 12.08 -2.32 -45.72
C ASP A 543 12.40 -3.29 -44.57
N PHE A 544 11.62 -3.18 -43.49
CA PHE A 544 11.66 -4.06 -42.32
C PHE A 544 10.73 -5.27 -42.53
N ARG A 545 10.87 -5.95 -43.67
CA ARG A 545 9.98 -7.06 -44.07
C ARG A 545 9.99 -8.24 -43.11
N HIS A 546 11.01 -8.41 -42.28
CA HIS A 546 11.05 -9.45 -41.24
C HIS A 546 10.61 -8.92 -39.86
N GLY A 547 10.13 -7.67 -39.79
CA GLY A 547 9.77 -7.02 -38.55
C GLY A 547 10.95 -6.87 -37.60
N PHE A 548 10.65 -7.00 -36.30
CA PHE A 548 11.61 -6.87 -35.22
C PHE A 548 11.52 -8.09 -34.32
N ILE A 549 12.60 -8.36 -33.61
CA ILE A 549 12.75 -9.51 -32.73
C ILE A 549 13.21 -8.97 -31.39
N ALA A 550 12.60 -9.46 -30.32
CA ALA A 550 13.07 -9.26 -28.97
C ALA A 550 13.55 -10.58 -28.38
N PHE A 551 14.65 -10.54 -27.64
CA PHE A 551 15.15 -11.68 -26.88
C PHE A 551 16.02 -11.20 -25.72
N GLN A 552 16.20 -12.08 -24.75
CA GLN A 552 17.22 -11.98 -23.72
C GLN A 552 18.26 -13.08 -23.95
N LEU A 553 19.53 -12.74 -23.79
CA LEU A 553 20.63 -13.70 -23.83
C LEU A 553 21.26 -13.79 -22.44
N ASN A 554 21.20 -14.96 -21.83
CA ASN A 554 21.67 -15.23 -20.47
C ASN A 554 22.95 -16.09 -20.48
N GLU A 555 23.60 -16.17 -19.32
CA GLU A 555 24.86 -16.88 -19.10
C GLU A 555 26.03 -16.28 -19.92
N VAL A 556 25.92 -14.99 -20.25
CA VAL A 556 27.01 -14.23 -20.85
C VAL A 556 28.05 -13.97 -19.75
N PRO A 557 29.36 -14.13 -20.01
CA PRO A 557 30.38 -13.74 -19.04
C PRO A 557 30.19 -12.26 -18.69
N VAL A 558 30.22 -11.90 -17.40
CA VAL A 558 29.95 -10.52 -16.95
C VAL A 558 30.93 -9.53 -17.60
N GLY A 559 30.40 -8.57 -18.35
CA GLY A 559 31.17 -7.63 -19.15
C GLY A 559 31.91 -8.25 -20.34
N GLY A 560 31.56 -9.49 -20.71
CA GLY A 560 32.15 -10.30 -21.76
C GLY A 560 31.43 -10.17 -23.10
N ALA A 561 32.00 -10.78 -24.14
CA ALA A 561 31.43 -10.77 -25.49
C ALA A 561 30.45 -11.92 -25.69
N ALA A 562 29.46 -11.70 -26.57
CA ALA A 562 28.49 -12.70 -26.97
C ALA A 562 28.12 -12.54 -28.45
N THR A 563 27.78 -13.65 -29.10
CA THR A 563 27.34 -13.65 -30.49
C THR A 563 25.97 -14.30 -30.60
N VAL A 564 25.08 -13.70 -31.38
CA VAL A 564 23.82 -14.32 -31.83
C VAL A 564 23.77 -14.25 -33.34
N THR A 565 23.63 -15.39 -34.00
CA THR A 565 23.41 -15.47 -35.44
C THR A 565 21.90 -15.53 -35.72
N LEU A 566 21.40 -14.58 -36.50
CA LEU A 566 20.07 -14.61 -37.08
C LEU A 566 20.11 -15.18 -38.50
N TYR A 567 19.38 -16.26 -38.74
CA TYR A 567 19.18 -16.88 -40.04
C TYR A 567 17.85 -16.42 -40.63
N LEU A 568 17.93 -15.72 -41.75
CA LEU A 568 16.77 -15.35 -42.57
C LEU A 568 16.44 -16.47 -43.57
N PRO A 569 15.18 -16.53 -44.07
CA PRO A 569 14.79 -17.46 -45.12
C PRO A 569 15.77 -17.47 -46.30
N GLU A 570 15.93 -18.64 -46.93
CA GLU A 570 16.82 -18.80 -48.07
C GLU A 570 16.46 -17.80 -49.19
N GLY A 571 17.46 -17.10 -49.71
CA GLY A 571 17.30 -16.09 -50.76
C GLY A 571 16.92 -14.69 -50.26
N GLU A 572 16.55 -14.52 -48.99
CA GLU A 572 16.40 -13.19 -48.39
C GLU A 572 17.75 -12.63 -47.95
N THR A 573 17.85 -11.31 -47.90
CA THR A 573 19.06 -10.62 -47.44
C THR A 573 18.68 -9.38 -46.65
N ALA A 574 19.62 -8.90 -45.83
CA ALA A 574 19.54 -7.59 -45.23
C ALA A 574 20.72 -6.73 -45.69
N THR A 575 20.59 -5.43 -45.49
CA THR A 575 21.69 -4.48 -45.73
C THR A 575 22.06 -3.71 -44.47
N HIS A 576 21.14 -3.64 -43.51
CA HIS A 576 21.30 -2.96 -42.24
C HIS A 576 20.63 -3.77 -41.14
N TYR A 577 21.03 -3.52 -39.90
CA TYR A 577 20.34 -4.00 -38.72
C TYR A 577 20.19 -2.83 -37.76
N PHE A 578 18.97 -2.59 -37.28
CA PHE A 578 18.68 -1.50 -36.36
C PHE A 578 18.31 -2.05 -35.00
N LYS A 579 18.77 -1.39 -33.93
CA LYS A 579 18.34 -1.67 -32.57
C LYS A 579 17.52 -0.51 -32.03
N PHE A 580 16.55 -0.85 -31.17
CA PHE A 580 15.84 0.11 -30.35
C PHE A 580 16.34 -0.03 -28.93
N GLY A 581 17.01 1.00 -28.42
CA GLY A 581 17.57 0.94 -27.08
C GLY A 581 18.38 2.17 -26.71
N ARG A 582 19.12 2.06 -25.61
CA ARG A 582 20.08 3.10 -25.20
C ARG A 582 21.49 2.83 -25.72
N LEU A 583 22.22 3.89 -26.04
CA LEU A 583 23.65 3.88 -26.27
C LEU A 583 24.41 4.25 -24.99
N PRO A 584 25.68 3.85 -24.83
CA PRO A 584 26.52 4.30 -23.71
C PRO A 584 26.58 5.84 -23.58
N SER A 585 26.47 6.57 -24.69
CA SER A 585 26.42 8.04 -24.73
C SER A 585 25.13 8.65 -24.17
N ASP A 586 24.08 7.85 -23.96
CA ASP A 586 22.79 8.31 -23.42
C ASP A 586 22.76 8.36 -21.90
N ILE A 587 23.75 7.76 -21.24
CA ILE A 587 23.91 7.80 -19.79
C ILE A 587 24.41 9.20 -19.39
N ILE A 588 23.60 9.93 -18.63
CA ILE A 588 23.91 11.29 -18.17
C ILE A 588 24.57 11.23 -16.79
N VAL A 589 24.04 10.41 -15.88
CA VAL A 589 24.56 10.22 -14.51
C VAL A 589 24.49 8.74 -14.12
N ARG A 590 25.57 8.22 -13.51
CA ARG A 590 25.57 6.96 -12.75
C ARG A 590 25.87 7.28 -11.29
N ASP A 591 24.88 7.18 -10.41
CA ASP A 591 25.01 7.46 -8.98
C ASP A 591 24.49 6.28 -8.12
N PRO A 592 25.21 5.83 -7.09
CA PRO A 592 24.80 4.70 -6.24
C PRO A 592 23.54 4.94 -5.40
N VAL A 593 23.12 6.19 -5.20
CA VAL A 593 22.02 6.60 -4.32
C VAL A 593 20.79 7.02 -5.13
N VAL A 594 20.97 7.78 -6.22
CA VAL A 594 19.85 8.23 -7.09
C VAL A 594 19.66 7.40 -8.36
N GLY A 595 20.49 6.37 -8.60
CA GLY A 595 20.34 5.45 -9.74
C GLY A 595 20.92 5.98 -11.05
N VAL A 596 20.50 5.39 -12.17
CA VAL A 596 20.98 5.76 -13.51
C VAL A 596 20.01 6.75 -14.16
N ILE A 597 20.49 7.95 -14.47
CA ILE A 597 19.74 8.94 -15.27
C ILE A 597 20.24 8.84 -16.71
N ALA A 598 19.35 8.49 -17.63
CA ALA A 598 19.66 8.29 -19.04
C ALA A 598 18.60 8.93 -19.95
N ARG A 599 18.96 9.20 -21.21
CA ARG A 599 17.99 9.58 -22.24
C ARG A 599 17.00 8.42 -22.51
N PRO A 600 15.79 8.71 -23.02
CA PRO A 600 14.86 7.67 -23.45
C PRO A 600 15.48 6.79 -24.55
N PRO A 601 15.13 5.48 -24.61
CA PRO A 601 15.53 4.60 -25.71
C PRO A 601 15.16 5.17 -27.08
N HIS A 602 16.00 4.93 -28.08
CA HIS A 602 15.76 5.37 -29.45
C HIS A 602 16.34 4.40 -30.46
N TRP A 603 16.00 4.61 -31.74
CA TRP A 603 16.57 3.83 -32.82
C TRP A 603 18.02 4.24 -33.11
N TYR A 604 18.88 3.25 -33.39
CA TYR A 604 20.21 3.48 -33.94
C TYR A 604 20.62 2.36 -34.89
N ASP A 605 21.49 2.69 -35.85
CA ASP A 605 22.12 1.70 -36.73
C ASP A 605 23.10 0.86 -35.90
N PHE A 606 22.93 -0.46 -35.95
CA PHE A 606 23.76 -1.41 -35.23
C PHE A 606 24.83 -2.04 -36.11
N SER A 607 25.37 -1.34 -37.12
CA SER A 607 26.51 -1.82 -37.91
C SER A 607 27.73 -2.18 -37.04
N PHE A 608 28.45 -3.26 -37.42
CA PHE A 608 29.66 -3.71 -36.72
C PHE A 608 30.77 -2.64 -36.73
N ASP A 609 31.25 -2.27 -35.55
CA ASP A 609 32.29 -1.24 -35.35
C ASP A 609 33.68 -1.81 -35.01
N GLY A 610 33.83 -3.15 -35.09
CA GLY A 610 35.03 -3.87 -34.65
C GLY A 610 34.96 -4.39 -33.22
N ARG A 611 33.91 -4.05 -32.47
CA ARG A 611 33.69 -4.52 -31.09
C ARG A 611 32.26 -4.98 -30.84
N THR A 612 31.26 -4.23 -31.29
CA THR A 612 29.83 -4.56 -31.22
C THR A 612 29.14 -4.23 -32.54
N GLY A 613 28.00 -4.88 -32.81
CA GLY A 613 27.19 -4.63 -34.00
C GLY A 613 26.97 -5.85 -34.88
N ALA A 614 26.20 -5.65 -35.94
CA ALA A 614 25.77 -6.66 -36.89
C ALA A 614 26.74 -6.75 -38.08
N GLU A 615 27.22 -7.96 -38.35
CA GLU A 615 27.89 -8.34 -39.59
C GLU A 615 26.90 -9.12 -40.47
N ILE A 616 26.60 -8.60 -41.65
CA ILE A 616 25.59 -9.18 -42.54
C ILE A 616 26.28 -9.94 -43.68
N GLN A 617 25.97 -11.23 -43.79
CA GLN A 617 26.53 -12.17 -44.76
C GLN A 617 25.39 -12.88 -45.50
N GLY A 618 24.77 -12.19 -46.46
CA GLY A 618 23.63 -12.73 -47.22
C GLY A 618 22.39 -12.87 -46.33
N ASN A 619 21.90 -14.10 -46.17
CA ASN A 619 20.77 -14.43 -45.30
C ASN A 619 21.19 -14.66 -43.83
N ARG A 620 22.48 -14.56 -43.51
CA ARG A 620 23.01 -14.71 -42.14
C ARG A 620 23.41 -13.35 -41.57
N ILE A 621 22.91 -13.01 -40.39
CA ILE A 621 23.27 -11.77 -39.68
C ILE A 621 23.90 -12.16 -38.34
N ILE A 622 25.16 -11.83 -38.16
CA ILE A 622 25.92 -12.14 -36.95
C ILE A 622 25.91 -10.89 -36.06
N LEU A 623 25.20 -10.96 -34.94
CA LEU A 623 25.10 -9.89 -33.96
C LEU A 623 26.18 -10.08 -32.91
N HIS A 624 27.13 -9.14 -32.85
CA HIS A 624 28.19 -9.10 -31.85
C HIS A 624 27.77 -8.16 -30.71
N PHE A 625 27.71 -8.71 -29.51
CA PHE A 625 27.35 -8.00 -28.29
C PHE A 625 28.48 -8.03 -27.26
N ARG A 626 28.38 -7.13 -26.29
CA ARG A 626 29.17 -7.17 -25.07
C ARG A 626 28.29 -6.70 -23.91
N ASP A 627 28.22 -7.51 -22.86
CA ASP A 627 27.38 -7.27 -21.68
C ASP A 627 27.73 -5.91 -21.04
N GLY A 628 26.74 -5.03 -20.90
CA GLY A 628 26.90 -3.65 -20.44
C GLY A 628 27.41 -2.62 -21.47
N GLU A 629 27.48 -2.95 -22.76
CA GLU A 629 27.91 -2.03 -23.83
C GLU A 629 26.84 -1.81 -24.92
N ARG A 630 27.20 -1.12 -26.03
CA ARG A 630 26.31 -0.84 -27.16
C ARG A 630 25.69 -2.15 -27.67
N GLY A 631 24.37 -2.19 -27.73
CA GLY A 631 23.62 -3.38 -28.11
C GLY A 631 23.06 -4.18 -26.95
N ASP A 632 23.35 -3.79 -25.71
CA ASP A 632 22.67 -4.27 -24.51
C ASP A 632 21.83 -3.13 -23.91
N ASP A 633 20.50 -3.25 -23.95
CA ASP A 633 19.58 -2.12 -23.70
C ASP A 633 19.68 -1.56 -22.27
N ASP A 634 19.99 -2.42 -21.28
CA ASP A 634 20.10 -1.97 -19.89
C ASP A 634 21.48 -1.35 -19.56
N LEU A 635 22.45 -1.51 -20.46
CA LEU A 635 23.82 -1.00 -20.36
C LEU A 635 24.50 -1.35 -19.01
N THR A 636 24.19 -2.51 -18.45
CA THR A 636 24.67 -3.01 -17.17
C THR A 636 25.32 -4.37 -17.35
N ALA A 637 26.61 -4.46 -17.02
CA ALA A 637 27.32 -5.74 -17.02
C ALA A 637 26.78 -6.66 -15.91
N ASN A 638 25.82 -7.52 -16.22
CA ASN A 638 25.12 -8.40 -15.28
C ASN A 638 25.07 -9.87 -15.74
N GLY A 639 25.73 -10.19 -16.85
CA GLY A 639 25.73 -11.51 -17.48
C GLY A 639 24.48 -11.80 -18.31
N SER A 640 23.72 -10.77 -18.66
CA SER A 640 22.53 -10.84 -19.50
C SER A 640 22.54 -9.71 -20.52
N ILE A 641 22.11 -10.00 -21.75
CA ILE A 641 21.95 -8.98 -22.79
C ILE A 641 20.48 -8.91 -23.17
N THR A 642 19.92 -7.70 -23.15
CA THR A 642 18.55 -7.45 -23.63
C THR A 642 18.57 -6.83 -25.03
N ASP A 643 17.88 -7.45 -25.99
CA ASP A 643 17.75 -6.97 -27.36
C ASP A 643 16.28 -6.80 -27.76
N PRO A 644 15.91 -5.60 -28.23
CA PRO A 644 14.99 -5.51 -29.35
C PRO A 644 15.62 -4.83 -30.58
N GLY A 645 15.55 -5.52 -31.72
CA GLY A 645 16.16 -5.08 -32.98
C GLY A 645 15.59 -5.77 -34.20
N GLY A 646 15.99 -5.34 -35.40
CA GLY A 646 15.47 -5.93 -36.63
C GLY A 646 16.30 -5.64 -37.88
N PRO A 647 16.33 -6.59 -38.84
CA PRO A 647 17.01 -6.42 -40.10
C PRO A 647 16.21 -5.52 -41.05
N ALA A 648 16.93 -4.74 -41.87
CA ALA A 648 16.34 -3.90 -42.89
C ALA A 648 17.03 -4.05 -44.24
N LEU A 649 16.22 -4.03 -45.31
CA LEU A 649 16.67 -4.00 -46.68
C LEU A 649 16.53 -2.58 -47.25
N ALA A 650 17.66 -1.99 -47.66
CA ALA A 650 17.67 -0.71 -48.37
C ALA A 650 17.38 -0.94 -49.85
N SER A 651 16.30 -0.33 -50.36
CA SER A 651 16.03 -0.31 -51.80
C SER A 651 16.73 0.88 -52.46
N ALA A 652 17.57 0.63 -53.48
CA ALA A 652 18.18 1.70 -54.26
C ALA A 652 17.10 2.50 -55.00
N SER A 653 17.08 3.83 -54.82
CA SER A 653 16.22 4.71 -55.61
C SER A 653 16.62 4.60 -57.08
N GLY A 654 15.70 4.11 -57.93
CA GLY A 654 15.93 4.01 -59.37
C GLY A 654 16.39 5.34 -59.96
N SER A 655 17.55 5.33 -60.61
CA SER A 655 18.00 6.42 -61.47
C SER A 655 17.02 6.54 -62.63
N SER A 656 16.10 7.51 -62.55
CA SER A 656 15.36 7.98 -63.71
C SER A 656 16.32 8.76 -64.60
N GLY A 657 17.00 8.03 -65.50
CA GLY A 657 17.72 8.61 -66.62
C GLY A 657 16.72 9.25 -67.59
N GLY A 658 16.30 10.48 -67.29
CA GLY A 658 15.52 11.33 -68.20
C GLY A 658 16.40 11.80 -69.35
N GLY A 659 16.37 11.08 -70.47
CA GLY A 659 16.82 11.55 -71.78
C GLY A 659 15.59 11.93 -72.62
N GLY A 660 15.36 13.23 -72.81
CA GLY A 660 14.22 13.75 -73.57
C GLY A 660 14.34 13.58 -75.08
N GLY A 661 13.19 13.52 -75.75
CA GLY A 661 13.07 13.79 -77.18
C GLY A 661 11.92 13.03 -77.87
N GLY A 662 10.91 13.78 -78.35
CA GLY A 662 10.13 13.37 -79.52
C GLY A 662 8.61 13.26 -79.34
N CYS A 663 7.89 14.28 -79.85
CA CYS A 663 6.46 14.22 -80.13
C CYS A 663 6.09 13.05 -81.06
N SER A 664 5.00 12.34 -80.78
CA SER A 664 3.92 12.14 -81.77
C SER A 664 2.70 11.48 -81.14
N LEU A 665 1.54 12.03 -81.50
CA LEU A 665 0.22 11.43 -81.35
C LEU A 665 0.13 10.15 -82.18
N SER A 666 -0.43 9.09 -81.62
CA SER A 666 -1.36 8.24 -82.36
C SER A 666 -2.18 7.37 -81.42
N GLN A 667 -3.49 7.64 -81.40
CA GLN A 667 -4.50 6.68 -81.00
C GLN A 667 -4.48 5.54 -82.01
N ASN A 668 -4.46 4.28 -81.55
CA ASN A 668 -5.38 3.31 -82.15
C ASN A 668 -5.67 2.12 -81.25
N ALA A 669 -6.95 1.79 -81.25
CA ALA A 669 -7.61 0.73 -80.52
C ALA A 669 -7.27 -0.67 -81.06
N GLY A 670 -7.36 -1.67 -80.19
CA GLY A 670 -7.25 -3.08 -80.57
C GLY A 670 -7.61 -4.03 -79.43
N ARG A 671 -8.88 -4.46 -79.42
CA ARG A 671 -9.50 -5.57 -78.64
C ARG A 671 -8.62 -6.84 -78.63
N GLY A 672 -8.66 -7.74 -77.64
CA GLY A 672 -9.49 -7.87 -76.45
C GLY A 672 -9.32 -9.23 -75.74
N ASN A 673 -10.15 -9.42 -74.71
CA ASN A 673 -10.54 -10.64 -73.97
C ASN A 673 -9.53 -11.36 -73.06
N ARG A 674 -9.76 -11.22 -71.74
CA ARG A 674 -10.07 -12.32 -70.79
C ARG A 674 -10.70 -11.74 -69.50
N LEU A 675 -11.84 -12.31 -69.08
CA LEU A 675 -12.56 -12.15 -67.78
C LEU A 675 -12.26 -13.41 -66.91
N PRO A 676 -12.73 -13.56 -65.64
CA PRO A 676 -13.36 -12.65 -64.65
C PRO A 676 -12.61 -12.64 -63.27
N VAL A 677 -12.95 -11.86 -62.23
CA VAL A 677 -13.86 -12.21 -61.08
C VAL A 677 -13.93 -11.03 -60.05
N ASP A 678 -15.16 -10.60 -59.68
CA ASP A 678 -15.73 -10.08 -58.39
C ASP A 678 -15.16 -8.85 -57.62
N LEU A 679 -15.89 -7.91 -56.96
CA LEU A 679 -17.34 -7.65 -56.77
C LEU A 679 -17.58 -6.19 -56.24
N ILE A 680 -18.36 -5.41 -56.99
CA ILE A 680 -19.46 -4.47 -56.67
C ILE A 680 -19.36 -3.39 -55.56
N LEU A 681 -19.66 -2.15 -56.01
CA LEU A 681 -19.92 -0.93 -55.25
C LEU A 681 -21.21 -0.29 -55.82
N LEU A 682 -22.32 -0.18 -55.05
CA LEU A 682 -23.29 0.95 -55.02
C LEU A 682 -24.64 0.63 -54.30
N LEU A 683 -25.06 1.62 -53.49
CA LEU A 683 -26.41 1.94 -52.95
C LEU A 683 -26.93 1.02 -51.82
N VAL A 684 -27.26 1.52 -50.62
CA VAL A 684 -28.43 2.39 -50.29
C VAL A 684 -28.14 3.26 -49.06
N GLY A 685 -28.64 4.51 -49.05
CA GLY A 685 -28.77 5.33 -47.85
C GLY A 685 -30.21 5.33 -47.29
N MET A 686 -30.37 5.39 -45.96
CA MET A 686 -31.40 6.11 -45.20
C MET A 686 -31.34 5.75 -43.69
N LEU A 687 -31.77 6.71 -42.84
CA LEU A 687 -31.89 6.70 -41.37
C LEU A 687 -30.56 6.85 -40.60
N VAL A 688 -30.31 7.83 -39.72
CA VAL A 688 -31.19 8.64 -38.86
C VAL A 688 -30.56 10.03 -38.65
N LEU A 689 -31.30 11.10 -38.97
CA LEU A 689 -31.10 12.42 -38.39
C LEU A 689 -32.47 12.92 -37.92
N ARG A 690 -32.49 13.36 -36.66
CA ARG A 690 -33.50 14.19 -35.97
C ARG A 690 -34.60 13.49 -35.18
N LEU A 691 -35.04 14.25 -34.17
CA LEU A 691 -36.11 14.06 -33.19
C LEU A 691 -35.59 13.40 -31.89
N PHE A 692 -35.62 14.00 -30.70
CA PHE A 692 -36.11 15.29 -30.25
C PHE A 692 -35.44 15.67 -28.92
N ARG A 693 -34.96 16.91 -28.91
CA ARG A 693 -34.85 17.83 -27.78
C ARG A 693 -36.16 17.82 -26.94
N GLN A 694 -36.03 17.87 -25.61
CA GLN A 694 -37.01 18.42 -24.63
C GLN A 694 -38.41 17.76 -24.55
N HIS A 695 -38.77 17.24 -23.37
CA HIS A 695 -39.94 17.68 -22.57
C HIS A 695 -40.00 16.96 -21.19
N ARG A 696 -39.70 17.71 -20.12
CA ARG A 696 -40.65 17.86 -18.99
C ARG A 696 -41.72 18.87 -19.47
N PRO A 697 -42.99 18.89 -18.99
CA PRO A 697 -43.32 18.83 -17.55
C PRO A 697 -44.74 18.31 -17.14
N SER A 698 -44.96 18.33 -15.81
CA SER A 698 -46.22 18.54 -15.05
C SER A 698 -47.30 17.44 -15.00
N TYR A 699 -47.35 16.70 -13.89
CA TYR A 699 -48.37 16.83 -12.82
C TYR A 699 -47.82 16.29 -11.50
#